data_AF-A0A1X7RJQ0-F1
#
_entry.id   AF-A0A1X7RJQ0-F1
#
_cell.length_a   1.000
_cell.length_b   1.000
_cell.length_c   1.000
_cell.angle_alpha   90.00
_cell.angle_beta   90.00
_cell.angle_gamma   90.00
#
_symmetry.space_group_name_H-M   'P 1'
#
loop_
_entity.id
_entity.type
_entity.pdbx_description
1 polymer ?
#
loop_
_entity_poly.entity_id
_entity_poly.type
_entity_poly.pdbx_seq_one_letter_code
_entity_poly.pdbx_strand_id
1 'polypeptide(L)'
;MSSPPPNPTQTTTPSSIPDASDYNLTSTLPNTGLRSSLPNYGDPHFALFLRKVFIKAAGYSTSSLSRPLIGIINTGSGFNPCHANVPQLIEACKRGIQLAGGLAVEFPTISLHESFAKPTSMYLRNLMAMDTEEMIKAQPLDACVMIGGCDKTVPAQLMGSISANKPVISLLTGPMMPGSFRGERIGACTDCRSNWAAYRAGDLDIEDIAEINDELAPTAGTCGVMGTASTMACIVAALGLMPLTGASAPAVSSARLRVAEQTGAAAVLLTTTHSHLKPQTLLTRSSFLNAITVLQAIGGSTNAVIHLLAIINRHPELAGTITLQTFDDIGRTTPLLVDLKPSGANYMTDFHNAGGMLALLHTLRPLLDLSALTIFGTTLGEMLDATPFKPFPYSTSLIRPLSDPLYPASALAVLKGNLAPGGAVLKASASKDRRLLEFEGKAVVFEDSMDLARRIDGEELEVTRDSVLVLKGIGPIGNPGMPEAGVIPIPRKLKGIGDMLRLSDGRMSGTAGGTIVLHISPESGIVDSPFGILRNGDTIRCSLEKRLLEVDLTAEEIAERVEERKASLEDKGKAVRGKRIVERQRGYRGIAIEPPAESRLARNGCSLPARSLILSQRPRSQESPAQSSSVSQPSNLDSEAARSRDWSGSRIVAVGLVVVDTTTPRVIEESVTVCCANMQRAQQEPPLEMSLREHLLAASQNTNAAPAPYPPPGPTQAQSHEMPYQRSEGSPHEQHHHLDPNVTGQQMPYGMAGDGMDDGMGPNSAKGKRELSTSKRAAQNRAAQRAFRQRKEGYIKKLEEQVKDFSSMENNYKALQNENYQLREYILNLQSRLLENQAEFPPAPSHINLSTEGGPPNQQSDPYPSAEQQLRDEMEHQQHDGGEMDPNQPHPPPPAPVVAREDPSAVSRGGLEQLQAAAQQGSSPYGEYPRETPGKSDAQGGEVS
;
A
#
# COMPACT_ATOMS: atom_id res chain seq x y z
N MET A 1 -41.56 -26.13 -54.20
CA MET A 1 -40.49 -26.75 -55.02
C MET A 1 -39.23 -26.73 -54.18
N SER A 2 -38.56 -27.87 -54.02
CA SER A 2 -37.51 -28.04 -53.02
C SER A 2 -36.17 -28.26 -53.70
N SER A 3 -35.22 -27.33 -53.50
CA SER A 3 -33.83 -27.55 -53.87
C SER A 3 -33.22 -28.60 -52.93
N PRO A 4 -32.38 -29.53 -53.43
CA PRO A 4 -31.71 -30.50 -52.58
C PRO A 4 -30.65 -29.81 -51.68
N PRO A 5 -30.34 -30.37 -50.49
CA PRO A 5 -29.24 -29.90 -49.68
C PRO A 5 -27.89 -30.13 -50.39
N PRO A 6 -26.86 -29.30 -50.14
CA PRO A 6 -25.53 -29.47 -50.72
C PRO A 6 -24.85 -30.74 -50.20
N ASN A 7 -24.04 -31.37 -51.06
CA ASN A 7 -23.38 -32.65 -50.79
C ASN A 7 -22.35 -32.54 -49.64
N PRO A 8 -22.41 -33.38 -48.58
CA PRO A 8 -21.43 -33.38 -47.49
C PRO A 8 -20.14 -34.15 -47.87
N THR A 9 -19.61 -33.90 -49.06
CA THR A 9 -18.47 -34.64 -49.65
C THR A 9 -17.43 -33.71 -50.30
N GLN A 10 -17.08 -32.62 -49.62
CA GLN A 10 -15.72 -32.09 -49.67
C GLN A 10 -15.02 -32.37 -48.35
N THR A 11 -14.41 -33.56 -48.25
CA THR A 11 -13.39 -33.84 -47.24
C THR A 11 -12.17 -32.98 -47.53
N THR A 12 -12.12 -31.78 -46.96
CA THR A 12 -10.88 -31.03 -46.82
C THR A 12 -9.89 -31.93 -46.10
N THR A 13 -8.80 -32.32 -46.76
CA THR A 13 -7.70 -33.02 -46.11
C THR A 13 -7.24 -32.16 -44.93
N PRO A 14 -7.27 -32.66 -43.69
CA PRO A 14 -6.78 -31.88 -42.56
C PRO A 14 -5.28 -31.65 -42.78
N SER A 15 -4.88 -30.38 -42.91
CA SER A 15 -3.46 -30.03 -42.98
C SER A 15 -2.83 -30.43 -41.65
N SER A 16 -2.07 -31.51 -41.66
CA SER A 16 -1.57 -32.21 -40.46
C SER A 16 -0.55 -31.42 -39.62
N ILE A 17 -0.26 -30.18 -40.00
CA ILE A 17 0.59 -29.24 -39.29
C ILE A 17 -0.24 -27.99 -39.00
N PRO A 18 -0.76 -27.80 -37.77
CA PRO A 18 -1.35 -26.53 -37.37
C PRO A 18 -0.31 -25.41 -37.49
N ASP A 19 -0.75 -24.23 -37.93
CA ASP A 19 0.02 -22.98 -37.81
C ASP A 19 1.31 -22.91 -38.69
N ALA A 20 1.38 -23.73 -39.75
CA ALA A 20 2.51 -23.77 -40.69
C ALA A 20 2.78 -22.43 -41.42
N SER A 21 1.78 -21.55 -41.49
CA SER A 21 1.89 -20.18 -42.02
C SER A 21 2.95 -19.33 -41.31
N ASP A 22 3.20 -19.56 -40.02
CA ASP A 22 4.21 -18.80 -39.26
C ASP A 22 5.63 -18.99 -39.80
N TYR A 23 5.87 -20.11 -40.50
CA TYR A 23 7.16 -20.46 -41.09
C TYR A 23 7.23 -20.14 -42.59
N ASN A 24 6.15 -19.60 -43.18
CA ASN A 24 6.16 -19.17 -44.57
C ASN A 24 6.78 -17.77 -44.70
N LEU A 25 8.08 -17.74 -45.02
CA LEU A 25 8.90 -16.53 -45.21
C LEU A 25 8.39 -15.57 -46.31
N THR A 26 7.41 -15.99 -47.13
CA THR A 26 6.77 -15.12 -48.15
C THR A 26 5.56 -14.34 -47.62
N SER A 27 5.12 -14.59 -46.38
CA SER A 27 3.90 -14.02 -45.80
C SER A 27 4.20 -13.15 -44.58
N THR A 28 3.61 -11.95 -44.51
CA THR A 28 3.82 -11.06 -43.36
C THR A 28 3.07 -11.56 -42.13
N LEU A 29 3.79 -11.75 -41.02
CA LEU A 29 3.19 -12.15 -39.73
C LEU A 29 2.18 -11.10 -39.24
N PRO A 30 0.99 -11.51 -38.76
CA PRO A 30 0.02 -10.59 -38.15
C PRO A 30 0.51 -10.08 -36.80
N ASN A 31 0.30 -8.79 -36.53
CA ASN A 31 0.76 -8.12 -35.30
C ASN A 31 -0.19 -8.35 -34.11
N THR A 32 -0.38 -9.61 -33.71
CA THR A 32 -1.25 -10.02 -32.58
C THR A 32 -0.65 -11.16 -31.76
N GLY A 33 -0.98 -11.20 -30.46
CA GLY A 33 -0.54 -12.20 -29.50
C GLY A 33 0.97 -12.40 -29.52
N LEU A 34 1.40 -13.67 -29.51
CA LEU A 34 2.81 -14.09 -29.56
C LEU A 34 3.59 -13.52 -30.78
N ARG A 35 2.90 -13.07 -31.82
CA ARG A 35 3.48 -12.51 -33.06
C ARG A 35 3.62 -10.98 -33.02
N SER A 36 3.03 -10.31 -32.04
CA SER A 36 3.22 -8.88 -31.78
C SER A 36 4.59 -8.58 -31.15
N SER A 37 5.09 -7.35 -31.28
CA SER A 37 6.32 -6.87 -30.63
C SER A 37 7.50 -7.87 -30.68
N LEU A 38 7.85 -8.37 -31.87
CA LEU A 38 8.95 -9.31 -32.05
C LEU A 38 10.32 -8.62 -31.87
N PRO A 39 11.32 -9.27 -31.24
CA PRO A 39 12.70 -8.77 -31.22
C PRO A 39 13.25 -8.68 -32.65
N ASN A 40 13.94 -7.59 -32.99
CA ASN A 40 14.48 -7.39 -34.32
C ASN A 40 15.83 -8.10 -34.49
N TYR A 41 15.80 -9.35 -34.95
CA TYR A 41 16.98 -10.11 -35.40
C TYR A 41 17.25 -9.95 -36.92
N GLY A 42 16.60 -9.00 -37.60
CA GLY A 42 16.56 -8.91 -39.07
C GLY A 42 15.59 -9.89 -39.74
N ASP A 43 15.24 -10.99 -39.06
CA ASP A 43 14.25 -11.98 -39.50
C ASP A 43 13.10 -12.09 -38.45
N PRO A 44 11.85 -11.70 -38.81
CA PRO A 44 10.71 -11.79 -37.91
C PRO A 44 10.16 -13.23 -37.77
N HIS A 45 10.37 -14.10 -38.76
CA HIS A 45 9.98 -15.51 -38.67
C HIS A 45 10.93 -16.27 -37.74
N PHE A 46 12.22 -16.00 -37.80
CA PHE A 46 13.17 -16.51 -36.80
C PHE A 46 12.86 -15.98 -35.40
N ALA A 47 12.53 -14.69 -35.25
CA ALA A 47 12.13 -14.12 -33.96
C ALA A 47 10.89 -14.82 -33.37
N LEU A 48 9.89 -15.13 -34.22
CA LEU A 48 8.70 -15.88 -33.81
C LEU A 48 9.01 -17.35 -33.54
N PHE A 49 9.84 -18.00 -34.36
CA PHE A 49 10.31 -19.37 -34.13
C PHE A 49 10.99 -19.51 -32.78
N LEU A 50 11.97 -18.64 -32.48
CA LEU A 50 12.70 -18.63 -31.22
C LEU A 50 11.77 -18.43 -30.02
N ARG A 51 10.83 -17.48 -30.12
CA ARG A 51 9.79 -17.25 -29.10
C ARG A 51 8.86 -18.47 -28.94
N LYS A 52 8.46 -19.14 -30.03
CA LYS A 52 7.66 -20.38 -30.01
C LYS A 52 8.43 -21.57 -29.42
N VAL A 53 9.76 -21.64 -29.56
CA VAL A 53 10.59 -22.66 -28.90
C VAL A 53 10.58 -22.47 -27.38
N PHE A 54 10.95 -21.28 -26.89
CA PHE A 54 11.03 -21.05 -25.44
C PHE A 54 9.69 -21.16 -24.72
N ILE A 55 8.60 -20.63 -25.29
CA ILE A 55 7.28 -20.74 -24.63
C ILE A 55 6.72 -22.18 -24.66
N LYS A 56 7.13 -23.02 -25.62
CA LYS A 56 6.77 -24.45 -25.64
C LYS A 56 7.47 -25.26 -24.55
N ALA A 57 8.63 -24.83 -24.06
CA ALA A 57 9.27 -25.45 -22.89
C ALA A 57 8.43 -25.31 -21.60
N ALA A 58 7.51 -24.34 -21.55
CA ALA A 58 6.51 -24.20 -20.49
C ALA A 58 5.19 -24.98 -20.75
N GLY A 59 5.19 -25.93 -21.71
CA GLY A 59 4.07 -26.84 -21.97
C GLY A 59 2.94 -26.31 -22.87
N TYR A 60 3.05 -25.09 -23.40
CA TYR A 60 1.96 -24.50 -24.21
C TYR A 60 1.80 -25.15 -25.59
N SER A 61 0.58 -25.61 -25.91
CA SER A 61 0.25 -26.17 -27.23
C SER A 61 0.23 -25.09 -28.32
N THR A 62 0.42 -25.47 -29.59
CA THR A 62 0.29 -24.53 -30.72
C THR A 62 -1.08 -23.84 -30.75
N SER A 63 -2.17 -24.56 -30.40
CA SER A 63 -3.55 -24.01 -30.33
C SER A 63 -3.77 -23.06 -29.14
N SER A 64 -2.94 -23.15 -28.10
CA SER A 64 -2.89 -22.16 -27.02
C SER A 64 -2.20 -20.87 -27.49
N LEU A 65 -1.10 -21.01 -28.23
CA LEU A 65 -0.25 -19.91 -28.69
C LEU A 65 -0.84 -19.10 -29.87
N SER A 66 -1.89 -19.60 -30.52
CA SER A 66 -2.65 -18.88 -31.55
C SER A 66 -3.76 -17.97 -31.01
N ARG A 67 -4.02 -17.98 -29.69
CA ARG A 67 -5.04 -17.15 -29.03
C ARG A 67 -4.53 -15.72 -28.73
N PRO A 68 -5.43 -14.73 -28.53
CA PRO A 68 -5.05 -13.43 -28.00
C PRO A 68 -4.36 -13.55 -26.63
N LEU A 69 -3.26 -12.84 -26.43
CA LEU A 69 -2.40 -12.97 -25.25
C LEU A 69 -2.72 -11.84 -24.26
N ILE A 70 -3.32 -12.22 -23.13
CA ILE A 70 -3.71 -11.33 -22.04
C ILE A 70 -2.66 -11.40 -20.93
N GLY A 71 -1.98 -10.28 -20.72
CA GLY A 71 -1.05 -10.14 -19.59
C GLY A 71 -1.78 -9.87 -18.27
N ILE A 72 -1.41 -10.54 -17.19
CA ILE A 72 -1.92 -10.25 -15.85
C ILE A 72 -0.77 -9.68 -15.00
N ILE A 73 -0.87 -8.44 -14.55
CA ILE A 73 0.12 -7.85 -13.65
C ILE A 73 -0.06 -8.47 -12.26
N ASN A 74 0.92 -9.25 -11.81
CA ASN A 74 0.98 -9.76 -10.44
C ASN A 74 1.67 -8.73 -9.53
N THR A 75 0.99 -8.38 -8.43
CA THR A 75 1.46 -7.45 -7.39
C THR A 75 1.45 -8.07 -5.99
N GLY A 76 1.32 -9.40 -5.88
CA GLY A 76 1.39 -10.12 -4.61
C GLY A 76 2.78 -10.04 -3.97
N SER A 77 2.83 -9.98 -2.64
CA SER A 77 4.08 -10.01 -1.86
C SER A 77 3.79 -10.35 -0.40
N GLY A 78 4.69 -11.09 0.26
CA GLY A 78 4.62 -11.34 1.70
C GLY A 78 4.71 -10.06 2.55
N PHE A 79 5.33 -8.99 2.01
CA PHE A 79 5.35 -7.66 2.62
C PHE A 79 4.15 -6.78 2.23
N ASN A 80 3.10 -7.33 1.62
CA ASN A 80 1.93 -6.57 1.18
C ASN A 80 0.60 -7.28 1.53
N PRO A 81 0.15 -7.20 2.79
CA PRO A 81 -1.13 -7.79 3.22
C PRO A 81 -2.35 -7.21 2.48
N CYS A 82 -2.25 -5.98 1.96
CA CYS A 82 -3.26 -5.39 1.08
C CYS A 82 -3.44 -6.13 -0.26
N HIS A 83 -2.51 -7.03 -0.59
CA HIS A 83 -2.46 -7.87 -1.79
C HIS A 83 -2.40 -9.37 -1.47
N ALA A 84 -2.70 -9.79 -0.23
CA ALA A 84 -2.63 -11.20 0.17
C ALA A 84 -3.61 -12.12 -0.59
N ASN A 85 -4.72 -11.59 -1.13
CA ASN A 85 -5.66 -12.36 -1.95
C ASN A 85 -5.29 -12.43 -3.45
N VAL A 86 -4.22 -11.75 -3.91
CA VAL A 86 -3.84 -11.69 -5.33
C VAL A 86 -3.73 -13.06 -6.02
N PRO A 87 -3.16 -14.13 -5.41
CA PRO A 87 -3.15 -15.46 -6.04
C PRO A 87 -4.55 -15.97 -6.41
N GLN A 88 -5.56 -15.75 -5.56
CA GLN A 88 -6.94 -16.15 -5.84
C GLN A 88 -7.58 -15.30 -6.95
N LEU A 89 -7.23 -14.00 -7.03
CA LEU A 89 -7.67 -13.11 -8.10
C LEU A 89 -7.06 -13.51 -9.44
N ILE A 90 -5.80 -13.95 -9.45
CA ILE A 90 -5.10 -14.41 -10.65
C ILE A 90 -5.75 -15.68 -11.20
N GLU A 91 -6.04 -16.69 -10.37
CA GLU A 91 -6.72 -17.90 -10.85
C GLU A 91 -8.17 -17.64 -11.31
N ALA A 92 -8.89 -16.74 -10.65
CA ALA A 92 -10.21 -16.30 -11.12
C ALA A 92 -10.14 -15.54 -12.45
N CYS A 93 -9.15 -14.66 -12.62
CA CYS A 93 -8.92 -13.92 -13.87
C CYS A 93 -8.48 -14.85 -15.02
N LYS A 94 -7.53 -15.78 -14.77
CA LYS A 94 -7.11 -16.83 -15.71
C LYS A 94 -8.31 -17.63 -16.23
N ARG A 95 -9.20 -18.07 -15.33
CA ARG A 95 -10.44 -18.78 -15.70
C ARG A 95 -11.32 -17.94 -16.63
N GLY A 96 -11.55 -16.67 -16.30
CA GLY A 96 -12.31 -15.74 -17.16
C GLY A 96 -11.71 -15.57 -18.56
N ILE A 97 -10.39 -15.37 -18.65
CA ILE A 97 -9.65 -15.24 -19.93
C ILE A 97 -9.75 -16.53 -20.75
N GLN A 98 -9.54 -17.69 -20.13
CA GLN A 98 -9.53 -18.99 -20.80
C GLN A 98 -10.91 -19.37 -21.34
N LEU A 99 -11.98 -19.10 -20.57
CA LEU A 99 -13.38 -19.29 -20.99
C LEU A 99 -13.77 -18.36 -22.14
N ALA A 100 -13.27 -17.12 -22.15
CA ALA A 100 -13.46 -16.18 -23.25
C ALA A 100 -12.56 -16.46 -24.48
N GLY A 101 -11.75 -17.52 -24.46
CA GLY A 101 -10.92 -17.95 -25.59
C GLY A 101 -9.52 -17.34 -25.68
N GLY A 102 -9.09 -16.56 -24.70
CA GLY A 102 -7.75 -15.99 -24.61
C GLY A 102 -6.69 -16.96 -24.07
N LEU A 103 -5.44 -16.48 -24.06
CA LEU A 103 -4.29 -17.07 -23.36
C LEU A 103 -3.88 -16.11 -22.23
N ALA A 104 -4.00 -16.56 -20.98
CA ALA A 104 -3.59 -15.79 -19.81
C ALA A 104 -2.12 -16.03 -19.47
N VAL A 105 -1.33 -14.97 -19.32
CA VAL A 105 0.08 -15.02 -18.87
C VAL A 105 0.27 -13.99 -17.76
N GLU A 106 0.64 -14.40 -16.56
CA GLU A 106 0.98 -13.47 -15.48
C GLU A 106 2.45 -13.04 -15.54
N PHE A 107 2.74 -11.82 -15.08
CA PHE A 107 4.09 -11.32 -14.88
C PHE A 107 4.15 -10.35 -13.69
N PRO A 108 5.26 -10.30 -12.92
CA PRO A 108 5.37 -9.42 -11.76
C PRO A 108 5.59 -7.96 -12.14
N THR A 109 5.19 -7.07 -11.23
CA THR A 109 5.72 -5.70 -11.07
C THR A 109 6.03 -5.44 -9.59
N ILE A 110 6.77 -4.39 -9.25
CA ILE A 110 7.13 -4.12 -7.85
C ILE A 110 5.89 -3.90 -6.97
N SER A 111 5.82 -4.65 -5.87
CA SER A 111 4.70 -4.57 -4.93
C SER A 111 4.95 -3.49 -3.87
N LEU A 112 4.04 -2.53 -3.75
CA LEU A 112 4.15 -1.41 -2.82
C LEU A 112 3.10 -1.49 -1.70
N HIS A 113 3.54 -1.48 -0.44
CA HIS A 113 2.69 -1.34 0.74
C HIS A 113 3.04 -0.05 1.50
N GLU A 114 2.03 0.67 2.01
CA GLU A 114 2.23 1.99 2.64
C GLU A 114 3.16 1.90 3.87
N SER A 115 2.83 1.01 4.82
CA SER A 115 3.49 0.95 6.13
C SER A 115 4.87 0.28 6.13
N PHE A 116 5.26 -0.41 5.05
CA PHE A 116 6.55 -1.13 4.97
C PHE A 116 7.59 -0.40 4.09
N ALA A 117 7.19 0.63 3.33
CA ALA A 117 8.08 1.34 2.42
C ALA A 117 8.77 2.54 3.08
N LYS A 118 10.09 2.48 3.26
CA LYS A 118 10.95 3.58 3.74
C LYS A 118 11.68 4.24 2.56
N PRO A 119 11.73 5.59 2.43
CA PRO A 119 11.16 6.60 3.33
C PRO A 119 9.63 6.70 3.28
N THR A 120 9.02 6.41 2.13
CA THR A 120 7.56 6.31 1.95
C THR A 120 7.26 5.58 0.64
N SER A 121 6.12 4.90 0.53
CA SER A 121 5.64 4.27 -0.71
C SER A 121 5.52 5.25 -1.89
N MET A 122 5.21 6.52 -1.62
CA MET A 122 5.01 7.57 -2.62
C MET A 122 6.30 7.86 -3.42
N TYR A 123 7.47 7.73 -2.78
CA TYR A 123 8.78 7.77 -3.41
C TYR A 123 8.92 6.69 -4.52
N LEU A 124 8.33 5.51 -4.30
CA LEU A 124 8.41 4.36 -5.20
C LEU A 124 7.28 4.34 -6.25
N ARG A 125 6.23 5.17 -6.12
CA ARG A 125 5.13 5.28 -7.10
C ARG A 125 5.64 5.51 -8.53
N ASN A 126 6.60 6.42 -8.69
CA ASN A 126 7.17 6.76 -10.00
C ASN A 126 7.96 5.57 -10.59
N LEU A 127 8.68 4.82 -9.74
CA LEU A 127 9.41 3.62 -10.15
C LEU A 127 8.44 2.50 -10.59
N MET A 128 7.37 2.26 -9.84
CA MET A 128 6.34 1.27 -10.22
C MET A 128 5.59 1.67 -11.49
N ALA A 129 5.43 2.97 -11.75
CA ALA A 129 4.85 3.45 -13.00
C ALA A 129 5.77 3.14 -14.21
N MET A 130 7.09 3.33 -14.07
CA MET A 130 8.07 2.98 -15.11
C MET A 130 8.18 1.46 -15.32
N ASP A 131 8.18 0.68 -14.24
CA ASP A 131 8.16 -0.78 -14.25
C ASP A 131 6.92 -1.33 -14.98
N THR A 132 5.73 -0.80 -14.65
CA THR A 132 4.49 -1.12 -15.36
C THR A 132 4.53 -0.70 -16.84
N GLU A 133 5.05 0.51 -17.12
CA GLU A 133 5.15 1.07 -18.47
C GLU A 133 6.00 0.18 -19.39
N GLU A 134 7.21 -0.18 -18.96
CA GLU A 134 8.13 -0.98 -19.78
C GLU A 134 7.71 -2.46 -19.85
N MET A 135 7.17 -3.05 -18.78
CA MET A 135 6.67 -4.43 -18.84
C MET A 135 5.46 -4.59 -19.78
N ILE A 136 4.55 -3.61 -19.85
CA ILE A 136 3.44 -3.63 -20.82
C ILE A 136 3.95 -3.47 -22.27
N LYS A 137 4.97 -2.63 -22.50
CA LYS A 137 5.58 -2.42 -23.83
C LYS A 137 6.35 -3.65 -24.32
N ALA A 138 7.26 -4.17 -23.49
CA ALA A 138 8.24 -5.20 -23.87
C ALA A 138 7.61 -6.58 -24.10
N GLN A 139 6.54 -6.90 -23.37
CA GLN A 139 5.86 -8.20 -23.50
C GLN A 139 4.88 -8.21 -24.69
N PRO A 140 4.68 -9.36 -25.37
CA PRO A 140 3.79 -9.50 -26.53
C PRO A 140 2.31 -9.62 -26.13
N LEU A 141 1.84 -8.66 -25.33
CA LEU A 141 0.46 -8.56 -24.84
C LEU A 141 -0.42 -7.85 -25.87
N ASP A 142 -1.61 -8.40 -26.14
CA ASP A 142 -2.69 -7.71 -26.87
C ASP A 142 -3.49 -6.78 -25.95
N ALA A 143 -3.73 -7.23 -24.70
CA ALA A 143 -4.35 -6.45 -23.64
C ALA A 143 -3.78 -6.87 -22.26
N CYS A 144 -4.01 -6.06 -21.22
CA CYS A 144 -3.49 -6.34 -19.88
C CYS A 144 -4.49 -6.09 -18.74
N VAL A 145 -4.58 -7.04 -17.81
CA VAL A 145 -5.29 -6.91 -16.53
C VAL A 145 -4.33 -6.40 -15.47
N MET A 146 -4.58 -5.19 -14.96
CA MET A 146 -3.74 -4.55 -13.95
C MET A 146 -4.26 -4.89 -12.55
N ILE A 147 -3.55 -5.74 -11.79
CA ILE A 147 -3.96 -6.02 -10.40
C ILE A 147 -3.38 -4.97 -9.46
N GLY A 148 -4.26 -4.11 -8.94
CA GLY A 148 -3.94 -3.02 -8.01
C GLY A 148 -4.67 -3.16 -6.68
N GLY A 149 -4.29 -2.35 -5.69
CA GLY A 149 -4.89 -2.41 -4.36
C GLY A 149 -4.40 -1.31 -3.44
N CYS A 150 -3.26 -1.56 -2.77
CA CYS A 150 -2.67 -0.64 -1.80
C CYS A 150 -2.40 0.73 -2.43
N ASP A 151 -2.69 1.78 -1.68
CA ASP A 151 -2.67 3.21 -2.00
C ASP A 151 -1.97 3.65 -3.31
N LYS A 152 -0.68 3.35 -3.46
CA LYS A 152 0.16 3.90 -4.53
C LYS A 152 0.25 3.00 -5.78
N THR A 153 -0.26 1.76 -5.71
CA THR A 153 -0.20 0.77 -6.81
C THR A 153 -1.12 1.15 -7.98
N VAL A 154 -2.40 1.41 -7.69
CA VAL A 154 -3.41 1.81 -8.68
C VAL A 154 -2.98 3.04 -9.51
N PRO A 155 -2.57 4.18 -8.90
CA PRO A 155 -2.14 5.33 -9.68
C PRO A 155 -0.83 5.10 -10.45
N ALA A 156 0.09 4.28 -9.93
CA ALA A 156 1.30 3.91 -10.67
C ALA A 156 0.97 3.10 -11.94
N GLN A 157 0.07 2.12 -11.84
CA GLN A 157 -0.38 1.31 -12.97
C GLN A 157 -1.15 2.13 -14.02
N LEU A 158 -1.99 3.09 -13.59
CA LEU A 158 -2.65 4.04 -14.50
C LEU A 158 -1.62 4.92 -15.22
N MET A 159 -0.66 5.50 -14.51
CA MET A 159 0.41 6.32 -15.11
C MET A 159 1.22 5.52 -16.15
N GLY A 160 1.61 4.28 -15.81
CA GLY A 160 2.39 3.43 -16.71
C GLY A 160 1.61 2.94 -17.93
N SER A 161 0.34 2.55 -17.75
CA SER A 161 -0.51 2.08 -18.85
C SER A 161 -0.90 3.19 -19.83
N ILE A 162 -1.08 4.44 -19.38
CA ILE A 162 -1.25 5.59 -20.28
C ILE A 162 0.00 5.80 -21.15
N SER A 163 1.20 5.65 -20.60
CA SER A 163 2.44 5.83 -21.36
C SER A 163 2.85 4.60 -22.20
N ALA A 164 2.35 3.40 -21.88
CA ALA A 164 2.47 2.20 -22.72
C ALA A 164 1.39 2.09 -23.81
N ASN A 165 0.21 2.67 -23.58
CA ASN A 165 -0.94 2.79 -24.48
C ASN A 165 -1.40 1.51 -25.21
N LYS A 166 -1.37 0.37 -24.51
CA LYS A 166 -2.10 -0.85 -24.90
C LYS A 166 -3.47 -0.90 -24.21
N PRO A 167 -4.47 -1.64 -24.72
CA PRO A 167 -5.74 -1.86 -24.00
C PRO A 167 -5.48 -2.46 -22.61
N VAL A 168 -6.08 -1.88 -21.58
CA VAL A 168 -5.96 -2.36 -20.19
C VAL A 168 -7.30 -2.31 -19.46
N ILE A 169 -7.45 -3.17 -18.45
CA ILE A 169 -8.58 -3.14 -17.52
C ILE A 169 -8.08 -3.37 -16.10
N SER A 170 -8.67 -2.68 -15.13
CA SER A 170 -8.23 -2.75 -13.73
C SER A 170 -8.95 -3.85 -12.96
N LEU A 171 -8.19 -4.65 -12.20
CA LEU A 171 -8.70 -5.58 -11.20
C LEU A 171 -8.17 -5.17 -9.83
N LEU A 172 -9.06 -4.86 -8.90
CA LEU A 172 -8.65 -4.38 -7.57
C LEU A 172 -8.74 -5.50 -6.52
N THR A 173 -7.88 -5.48 -5.51
CA THR A 173 -7.87 -6.50 -4.44
C THR A 173 -9.11 -6.43 -3.55
N GLY A 174 -9.63 -5.23 -3.32
CA GLY A 174 -10.82 -4.94 -2.51
C GLY A 174 -10.49 -4.58 -1.05
N PRO A 175 -11.44 -3.99 -0.32
CA PRO A 175 -11.26 -3.60 1.08
C PRO A 175 -11.29 -4.79 2.04
N MET A 176 -10.61 -4.65 3.17
CA MET A 176 -10.80 -5.46 4.38
C MET A 176 -12.25 -5.33 4.89
N MET A 177 -12.69 -6.34 5.65
CA MET A 177 -13.85 -6.20 6.55
C MET A 177 -13.41 -5.59 7.90
N PRO A 178 -14.27 -4.83 8.59
CA PRO A 178 -13.97 -4.33 9.94
C PRO A 178 -13.91 -5.47 10.97
N GLY A 179 -13.11 -5.28 12.02
CA GLY A 179 -13.08 -6.11 13.22
C GLY A 179 -13.94 -5.55 14.35
N SER A 180 -13.78 -6.10 15.55
CA SER A 180 -14.63 -5.83 16.72
C SER A 180 -13.85 -5.67 18.01
N PHE A 181 -13.82 -4.45 18.57
CA PHE A 181 -13.34 -4.20 19.92
C PHE A 181 -14.52 -3.97 20.86
N ARG A 182 -14.71 -4.86 21.84
CA ARG A 182 -15.79 -4.80 22.86
C ARG A 182 -17.22 -4.68 22.28
N GLY A 183 -17.41 -5.16 21.04
CA GLY A 183 -18.67 -5.11 20.29
C GLY A 183 -18.80 -3.89 19.36
N GLU A 184 -17.90 -2.91 19.46
CA GLU A 184 -17.84 -1.78 18.53
C GLU A 184 -17.03 -2.16 17.28
N ARG A 185 -17.55 -1.79 16.10
CA ARG A 185 -16.86 -2.04 14.83
C ARG A 185 -15.65 -1.12 14.69
N ILE A 186 -14.45 -1.69 14.58
CA ILE A 186 -13.21 -0.97 14.30
C ILE A 186 -12.61 -1.39 12.95
N GLY A 187 -11.86 -0.51 12.31
CA GLY A 187 -11.19 -0.85 11.05
C GLY A 187 -9.91 -0.07 10.80
N ALA A 188 -9.05 -0.69 9.99
CA ALA A 188 -7.72 -0.20 9.68
C ALA A 188 -7.70 1.27 9.23
N CYS A 189 -6.56 1.90 9.50
CA CYS A 189 -6.16 3.21 9.00
C CYS A 189 -6.86 4.41 9.69
N THR A 190 -8.20 4.48 9.75
CA THR A 190 -8.88 5.55 10.53
C THR A 190 -8.84 5.25 12.02
N ASP A 191 -9.27 4.05 12.44
CA ASP A 191 -9.37 3.76 13.88
C ASP A 191 -8.02 3.47 14.53
N CYS A 192 -7.00 3.12 13.73
CA CYS A 192 -5.60 3.18 14.15
C CYS A 192 -5.23 4.57 14.71
N ARG A 193 -5.74 5.65 14.10
CA ARG A 193 -5.35 7.03 14.41
C ARG A 193 -6.15 7.61 15.58
N SER A 194 -7.44 7.28 15.70
CA SER A 194 -8.26 7.69 16.85
C SER A 194 -7.83 6.97 18.13
N ASN A 195 -7.67 5.64 18.10
CA ASN A 195 -7.27 4.88 19.29
C ASN A 195 -5.84 5.18 19.72
N TRP A 196 -4.89 5.38 18.78
CA TRP A 196 -3.54 5.84 19.15
C TRP A 196 -3.52 7.26 19.74
N ALA A 197 -4.42 8.15 19.29
CA ALA A 197 -4.57 9.47 19.90
C ALA A 197 -5.16 9.40 21.32
N ALA A 198 -6.19 8.57 21.54
CA ALA A 198 -6.78 8.30 22.85
C ALA A 198 -5.75 7.68 23.82
N TYR A 199 -4.97 6.69 23.37
CA TYR A 199 -3.86 6.11 24.14
C TYR A 199 -2.79 7.16 24.49
N ARG A 200 -2.38 8.04 23.54
CA ARG A 200 -1.46 9.15 23.86
C ARG A 200 -2.04 10.14 24.87
N ALA A 201 -3.35 10.42 24.81
CA ALA A 201 -4.06 11.23 25.79
C ALA A 201 -4.21 10.53 27.16
N GLY A 202 -4.10 9.20 27.21
CA GLY A 202 -4.34 8.40 28.42
C GLY A 202 -5.82 8.14 28.68
N ASP A 203 -6.62 8.06 27.62
CA ASP A 203 -8.04 7.69 27.64
C ASP A 203 -8.23 6.17 27.37
N LEU A 204 -7.13 5.46 27.05
CA LEU A 204 -7.02 4.01 26.88
C LEU A 204 -5.74 3.52 27.59
N ASP A 205 -5.78 2.32 28.15
CA ASP A 205 -4.62 1.67 28.77
C ASP A 205 -3.75 0.90 27.75
N ILE A 206 -2.61 0.34 28.19
CA ILE A 206 -1.69 -0.39 27.29
C ILE A 206 -2.26 -1.74 26.83
N GLU A 207 -3.08 -2.37 27.66
CA GLU A 207 -3.86 -3.56 27.33
C GLU A 207 -4.93 -3.25 26.27
N ASP A 208 -5.65 -2.12 26.38
CA ASP A 208 -6.67 -1.70 25.40
C ASP A 208 -6.06 -1.53 24.00
N ILE A 209 -4.94 -0.81 23.88
CA ILE A 209 -4.32 -0.55 22.58
C ILE A 209 -3.66 -1.81 21.98
N ALA A 210 -3.36 -2.82 22.80
CA ALA A 210 -2.93 -4.14 22.33
C ALA A 210 -4.12 -4.98 21.82
N GLU A 211 -5.21 -5.09 22.58
CA GLU A 211 -6.46 -5.75 22.14
C GLU A 211 -6.99 -5.12 20.83
N ILE A 212 -6.90 -3.80 20.69
CA ILE A 212 -7.26 -3.07 19.46
C ILE A 212 -6.29 -3.39 18.31
N ASN A 213 -5.02 -3.73 18.56
CA ASN A 213 -4.03 -3.95 17.50
C ASN A 213 -4.35 -5.19 16.66
N ASP A 214 -4.74 -6.28 17.32
CA ASP A 214 -5.10 -7.54 16.67
C ASP A 214 -6.37 -7.41 15.80
N GLU A 215 -7.37 -6.66 16.28
CA GLU A 215 -8.68 -6.51 15.63
C GLU A 215 -8.77 -5.36 14.62
N LEU A 216 -7.72 -4.53 14.45
CA LEU A 216 -7.74 -3.43 13.48
C LEU A 216 -7.67 -3.89 12.01
N ALA A 217 -7.12 -5.07 11.73
CA ALA A 217 -6.89 -5.57 10.37
C ALA A 217 -7.15 -7.09 10.24
N PRO A 218 -8.37 -7.58 10.55
CA PRO A 218 -8.65 -9.01 10.76
C PRO A 218 -8.76 -9.83 9.46
N THR A 219 -8.63 -9.19 8.28
CA THR A 219 -8.82 -9.83 6.97
C THR A 219 -7.82 -9.30 5.95
N ALA A 220 -7.57 -10.07 4.89
CA ALA A 220 -6.84 -9.58 3.72
C ALA A 220 -7.61 -8.45 3.00
N GLY A 221 -6.89 -7.51 2.37
CA GLY A 221 -7.48 -6.41 1.59
C GLY A 221 -6.93 -5.03 1.98
N THR A 222 -7.43 -3.98 1.33
CA THR A 222 -7.02 -2.58 1.57
C THR A 222 -7.79 -1.93 2.74
N CYS A 223 -7.37 -0.76 3.23
CA CYS A 223 -8.06 -0.02 4.31
C CYS A 223 -9.60 -0.02 4.09
N GLY A 224 -10.38 -0.59 5.01
CA GLY A 224 -11.84 -0.72 4.91
C GLY A 224 -12.65 0.59 5.00
N VAL A 225 -12.01 1.73 4.83
CA VAL A 225 -12.53 3.10 5.00
C VAL A 225 -12.28 3.90 3.72
N MET A 226 -12.70 5.18 3.64
CA MET A 226 -12.44 6.04 2.47
C MET A 226 -11.02 6.62 2.45
N GLY A 227 -10.03 5.72 2.55
CA GLY A 227 -8.60 5.98 2.35
C GLY A 227 -8.22 6.06 0.87
N THR A 228 -6.92 6.20 0.56
CA THR A 228 -6.48 6.39 -0.83
C THR A 228 -6.78 5.17 -1.69
N ALA A 229 -6.54 3.95 -1.22
CA ALA A 229 -6.92 2.73 -1.94
C ALA A 229 -8.40 2.73 -2.39
N SER A 230 -9.33 2.95 -1.45
CA SER A 230 -10.77 3.01 -1.71
C SER A 230 -11.17 4.20 -2.60
N THR A 231 -10.52 5.36 -2.40
CA THR A 231 -10.72 6.55 -3.24
C THR A 231 -10.31 6.27 -4.68
N MET A 232 -9.12 5.69 -4.90
CA MET A 232 -8.62 5.32 -6.21
C MET A 232 -9.46 4.21 -6.86
N ALA A 233 -10.02 3.29 -6.07
CA ALA A 233 -10.95 2.28 -6.56
C ALA A 233 -12.25 2.89 -7.12
N CYS A 234 -12.84 3.85 -6.41
CA CYS A 234 -14.01 4.59 -6.88
C CYS A 234 -13.69 5.46 -8.10
N ILE A 235 -12.50 6.08 -8.14
CA ILE A 235 -11.99 6.82 -9.30
C ILE A 235 -11.83 5.93 -10.54
N VAL A 236 -11.26 4.72 -10.41
CA VAL A 236 -11.09 3.80 -11.55
C VAL A 236 -12.44 3.36 -12.14
N ALA A 237 -13.45 3.16 -11.30
CA ALA A 237 -14.83 2.93 -11.76
C ALA A 237 -15.43 4.17 -12.44
N ALA A 238 -15.19 5.37 -11.91
CA ALA A 238 -15.66 6.64 -12.50
C ALA A 238 -14.97 7.00 -13.84
N LEU A 239 -13.71 6.60 -14.01
CA LEU A 239 -12.96 6.64 -15.28
C LEU A 239 -13.40 5.54 -16.27
N GLY A 240 -14.38 4.70 -15.90
CA GLY A 240 -14.90 3.63 -16.75
C GLY A 240 -13.92 2.47 -16.99
N LEU A 241 -12.85 2.32 -16.19
CA LEU A 241 -11.75 1.36 -16.40
C LEU A 241 -11.93 -0.01 -15.71
N MET A 242 -13.08 -0.28 -15.10
CA MET A 242 -13.38 -1.55 -14.45
C MET A 242 -14.89 -1.79 -14.28
N PRO A 243 -15.35 -3.02 -13.98
CA PRO A 243 -16.72 -3.26 -13.52
C PRO A 243 -17.03 -2.48 -12.22
N LEU A 244 -18.14 -1.76 -12.17
CA LEU A 244 -18.50 -0.86 -11.06
C LEU A 244 -18.49 -1.52 -9.67
N THR A 245 -18.95 -2.78 -9.59
CA THR A 245 -18.94 -3.60 -8.36
C THR A 245 -17.53 -3.88 -7.83
N GLY A 246 -16.53 -3.87 -8.71
CA GLY A 246 -15.14 -4.08 -8.38
C GLY A 246 -14.48 -2.95 -7.60
N ALA A 247 -15.11 -1.78 -7.48
CA ALA A 247 -14.62 -0.71 -6.61
C ALA A 247 -14.83 -1.03 -5.12
N SER A 248 -15.90 -1.74 -4.75
CA SER A 248 -16.30 -1.92 -3.34
C SER A 248 -16.40 -3.37 -2.84
N ALA A 249 -16.47 -4.38 -3.71
CA ALA A 249 -16.61 -5.79 -3.27
C ALA A 249 -15.49 -6.23 -2.29
N PRO A 250 -15.80 -6.65 -1.04
CA PRO A 250 -14.78 -6.98 -0.04
C PRO A 250 -13.79 -8.04 -0.51
N ALA A 251 -12.52 -7.91 -0.12
CA ALA A 251 -11.42 -8.73 -0.61
C ALA A 251 -11.58 -10.24 -0.37
N VAL A 252 -12.27 -10.61 0.71
CA VAL A 252 -12.59 -12.00 1.11
C VAL A 252 -13.97 -12.48 0.65
N SER A 253 -14.73 -11.65 -0.09
CA SER A 253 -16.07 -12.01 -0.57
C SER A 253 -16.01 -12.80 -1.88
N SER A 254 -16.90 -13.80 -2.04
CA SER A 254 -17.06 -14.51 -3.31
C SER A 254 -17.43 -13.57 -4.48
N ALA A 255 -17.99 -12.39 -4.19
CA ALA A 255 -18.23 -11.35 -5.19
C ALA A 255 -16.93 -10.83 -5.82
N ARG A 256 -15.84 -10.72 -5.07
CA ARG A 256 -14.53 -10.27 -5.56
C ARG A 256 -13.92 -11.28 -6.55
N LEU A 257 -14.12 -12.58 -6.32
CA LEU A 257 -13.69 -13.62 -7.27
C LEU A 257 -14.54 -13.61 -8.56
N ARG A 258 -15.86 -13.34 -8.46
CA ARG A 258 -16.70 -13.14 -9.66
C ARG A 258 -16.29 -11.89 -10.46
N VAL A 259 -15.93 -10.79 -9.79
CA VAL A 259 -15.37 -9.60 -10.45
C VAL A 259 -14.06 -9.93 -11.16
N ALA A 260 -13.15 -10.70 -10.54
CA ALA A 260 -11.90 -11.11 -11.18
C ALA A 260 -12.11 -11.92 -12.47
N GLU A 261 -13.05 -12.87 -12.45
CA GLU A 261 -13.45 -13.65 -13.62
C GLU A 261 -14.08 -12.78 -14.73
N GLN A 262 -14.99 -11.86 -14.35
CA GLN A 262 -15.62 -10.91 -15.28
C GLN A 262 -14.59 -9.97 -15.92
N THR A 263 -13.64 -9.44 -15.14
CA THR A 263 -12.53 -8.62 -15.66
C THR A 263 -11.63 -9.43 -16.61
N GLY A 264 -11.37 -10.71 -16.31
CA GLY A 264 -10.63 -11.61 -17.20
C GLY A 264 -11.32 -11.83 -18.55
N ALA A 265 -12.63 -12.08 -18.55
CA ALA A 265 -13.41 -12.22 -19.77
C ALA A 265 -13.46 -10.89 -20.58
N ALA A 266 -13.67 -9.76 -19.89
CA ALA A 266 -13.68 -8.44 -20.51
C ALA A 266 -12.32 -8.08 -21.15
N ALA A 267 -11.20 -8.50 -20.56
CA ALA A 267 -9.87 -8.30 -21.14
C ALA A 267 -9.69 -9.00 -22.50
N VAL A 268 -10.38 -10.11 -22.76
CA VAL A 268 -10.37 -10.75 -24.09
C VAL A 268 -11.24 -9.96 -25.08
N LEU A 269 -12.40 -9.44 -24.66
CA LEU A 269 -13.26 -8.58 -25.48
C LEU A 269 -12.55 -7.29 -25.91
N LEU A 270 -11.59 -6.79 -25.11
CA LEU A 270 -10.70 -5.70 -25.51
C LEU A 270 -9.78 -6.06 -26.69
N THR A 271 -9.42 -7.33 -26.88
CA THR A 271 -8.56 -7.73 -28.01
C THR A 271 -9.35 -7.92 -29.31
N THR A 272 -10.60 -8.34 -29.21
CA THR A 272 -11.44 -8.74 -30.36
C THR A 272 -12.39 -7.66 -30.85
N THR A 273 -13.09 -6.98 -29.94
CA THR A 273 -14.13 -5.99 -30.28
C THR A 273 -13.67 -4.56 -30.04
N HIS A 274 -12.88 -4.33 -28.99
CA HIS A 274 -12.57 -2.99 -28.47
C HIS A 274 -11.07 -2.63 -28.47
N SER A 275 -10.30 -3.15 -29.43
CA SER A 275 -8.84 -2.98 -29.50
C SER A 275 -8.35 -1.55 -29.78
N HIS A 276 -9.29 -0.65 -30.08
CA HIS A 276 -9.08 0.80 -30.16
C HIS A 276 -9.27 1.52 -28.82
N LEU A 277 -9.91 0.91 -27.80
CA LEU A 277 -10.09 1.48 -26.45
C LEU A 277 -8.81 1.34 -25.62
N LYS A 278 -7.77 2.05 -26.07
CA LYS A 278 -6.52 2.23 -25.36
C LYS A 278 -6.66 3.39 -24.36
N PRO A 279 -5.86 3.45 -23.27
CA PRO A 279 -5.93 4.52 -22.28
C PRO A 279 -5.94 5.94 -22.86
N GLN A 280 -5.14 6.23 -23.89
CA GLN A 280 -5.10 7.58 -24.50
C GLN A 280 -6.30 7.91 -25.41
N THR A 281 -7.22 6.96 -25.63
CA THR A 281 -8.43 7.14 -26.44
C THR A 281 -9.69 7.03 -25.56
N LEU A 282 -9.63 6.23 -24.50
CA LEU A 282 -10.72 6.09 -23.53
C LEU A 282 -10.76 7.24 -22.51
N LEU A 283 -9.62 7.69 -21.99
CA LEU A 283 -9.53 8.64 -20.88
C LEU A 283 -9.65 10.10 -21.34
N THR A 284 -10.84 10.46 -21.81
CA THR A 284 -11.23 11.82 -22.20
C THR A 284 -11.20 12.80 -21.02
N ARG A 285 -11.14 14.11 -21.30
CA ARG A 285 -11.31 15.17 -20.30
C ARG A 285 -12.57 14.96 -19.45
N SER A 286 -13.69 14.60 -20.07
CA SER A 286 -14.97 14.31 -19.41
C SER A 286 -14.87 13.18 -18.38
N SER A 287 -14.17 12.09 -18.71
CA SER A 287 -13.96 10.99 -17.74
C SER A 287 -13.19 11.46 -16.50
N PHE A 288 -12.19 12.33 -16.66
CA PHE A 288 -11.48 12.94 -15.53
C PHE A 288 -12.34 13.94 -14.74
N LEU A 289 -13.22 14.73 -15.37
CA LEU A 289 -14.16 15.57 -14.61
C LEU A 289 -15.11 14.71 -13.77
N ASN A 290 -15.68 13.65 -14.35
CA ASN A 290 -16.53 12.68 -13.64
C ASN A 290 -15.80 12.04 -12.45
N ALA A 291 -14.52 11.70 -12.61
CA ALA A 291 -13.68 11.17 -11.52
C ALA A 291 -13.42 12.21 -10.41
N ILE A 292 -13.31 13.50 -10.74
CA ILE A 292 -13.19 14.59 -9.75
C ILE A 292 -14.52 14.85 -9.03
N THR A 293 -15.66 14.79 -9.74
CA THR A 293 -16.99 14.83 -9.14
C THR A 293 -17.17 13.67 -8.16
N VAL A 294 -16.82 12.44 -8.56
CA VAL A 294 -16.85 11.27 -7.66
C VAL A 294 -15.90 11.42 -6.46
N LEU A 295 -14.69 11.96 -6.65
CA LEU A 295 -13.73 12.24 -5.57
C LEU A 295 -14.30 13.21 -4.51
N GLN A 296 -15.02 14.24 -4.93
CA GLN A 296 -15.72 15.16 -4.02
C GLN A 296 -16.92 14.48 -3.34
N ALA A 297 -17.73 13.75 -4.12
CA ALA A 297 -18.95 13.10 -3.65
C ALA A 297 -18.73 11.95 -2.65
N ILE A 298 -17.56 11.30 -2.69
CA ILE A 298 -17.15 10.33 -1.67
C ILE A 298 -16.30 10.94 -0.55
N GLY A 299 -15.93 12.22 -0.63
CA GLY A 299 -15.06 12.87 0.33
C GLY A 299 -13.71 12.17 0.44
N GLY A 300 -13.06 11.92 -0.69
CA GLY A 300 -11.93 11.00 -0.78
C GLY A 300 -10.63 11.45 -0.10
N SER A 301 -9.56 10.70 -0.36
CA SER A 301 -8.20 10.98 0.07
C SER A 301 -7.63 12.22 -0.63
N THR A 302 -6.98 13.14 0.10
CA THR A 302 -6.28 14.30 -0.51
C THR A 302 -5.18 13.86 -1.46
N ASN A 303 -4.53 12.72 -1.20
CA ASN A 303 -3.59 12.06 -2.10
C ASN A 303 -4.15 11.87 -3.52
N ALA A 304 -5.46 11.67 -3.66
CA ALA A 304 -6.10 11.46 -4.97
C ALA A 304 -5.98 12.68 -5.90
N VAL A 305 -5.82 13.89 -5.35
CA VAL A 305 -5.53 15.10 -6.14
C VAL A 305 -4.15 14.99 -6.79
N ILE A 306 -3.12 14.60 -6.01
CA ILE A 306 -1.75 14.36 -6.52
C ILE A 306 -1.73 13.18 -7.50
N HIS A 307 -2.53 12.14 -7.26
CA HIS A 307 -2.63 10.99 -8.15
C HIS A 307 -3.31 11.33 -9.47
N LEU A 308 -4.49 11.97 -9.46
CA LEU A 308 -5.19 12.36 -10.68
C LEU A 308 -4.37 13.33 -11.52
N LEU A 309 -3.76 14.37 -10.92
CA LEU A 309 -2.88 15.29 -11.66
C LEU A 309 -1.71 14.56 -12.33
N ALA A 310 -1.05 13.63 -11.63
CA ALA A 310 0.05 12.83 -12.19
C ALA A 310 -0.40 11.84 -13.28
N ILE A 311 -1.63 11.31 -13.21
CA ILE A 311 -2.24 10.46 -14.25
C ILE A 311 -2.58 11.29 -15.49
N ILE A 312 -3.24 12.45 -15.31
CA ILE A 312 -3.61 13.37 -16.38
C ILE A 312 -2.36 13.91 -17.09
N ASN A 313 -1.30 14.23 -16.35
CA ASN A 313 -0.03 14.70 -16.92
C ASN A 313 0.80 13.61 -17.62
N ARG A 314 0.38 12.33 -17.57
CA ARG A 314 0.89 11.28 -18.49
C ARG A 314 0.11 11.22 -19.81
N HIS A 315 -1.08 11.82 -19.91
CA HIS A 315 -1.92 11.79 -21.11
C HIS A 315 -1.49 12.91 -22.09
N PRO A 316 -1.08 12.57 -23.33
CA PRO A 316 -0.43 13.53 -24.23
C PRO A 316 -1.31 14.71 -24.62
N GLU A 317 -2.62 14.50 -24.74
CA GLU A 317 -3.59 15.54 -25.13
C GLU A 317 -4.17 16.33 -23.95
N LEU A 318 -3.97 15.87 -22.70
CA LEU A 318 -4.64 16.43 -21.51
C LEU A 318 -3.69 16.98 -20.45
N ALA A 319 -2.37 16.74 -20.57
CA ALA A 319 -1.38 17.29 -19.66
C ALA A 319 -1.52 18.83 -19.55
N GLY A 320 -1.65 19.33 -18.31
CA GLY A 320 -1.89 20.75 -18.02
C GLY A 320 -3.30 21.30 -18.30
N THR A 321 -4.22 20.53 -18.90
CA THR A 321 -5.59 20.99 -19.23
C THR A 321 -6.58 20.93 -18.05
N ILE A 322 -6.22 20.20 -17.00
CA ILE A 322 -6.91 20.13 -15.71
C ILE A 322 -5.90 20.58 -14.66
N THR A 323 -6.31 21.53 -13.82
CA THR A 323 -5.42 22.18 -12.85
C THR A 323 -5.95 22.01 -11.44
N LEU A 324 -5.16 22.38 -10.43
CA LEU A 324 -5.60 22.38 -9.04
C LEU A 324 -6.87 23.25 -8.84
N GLN A 325 -7.06 24.31 -9.63
CA GLN A 325 -8.29 25.12 -9.60
C GLN A 325 -9.53 24.30 -9.98
N THR A 326 -9.43 23.43 -10.99
CA THR A 326 -10.54 22.58 -11.47
C THR A 326 -11.09 21.65 -10.38
N PHE A 327 -10.27 21.24 -9.41
CA PHE A 327 -10.72 20.46 -8.25
C PHE A 327 -11.55 21.29 -7.26
N ASP A 328 -11.25 22.60 -7.13
CA ASP A 328 -12.02 23.52 -6.29
C ASP A 328 -13.33 23.93 -6.97
N ASP A 329 -13.29 24.17 -8.29
CA ASP A 329 -14.45 24.56 -9.09
C ASP A 329 -15.54 23.46 -9.06
N ILE A 330 -15.15 22.20 -9.26
CA ILE A 330 -16.05 21.04 -9.10
C ILE A 330 -16.40 20.83 -7.62
N GLY A 331 -15.48 21.10 -6.70
CA GLY A 331 -15.74 21.06 -5.26
C GLY A 331 -16.87 21.99 -4.84
N ARG A 332 -16.95 23.19 -5.40
CA ARG A 332 -18.00 24.19 -5.08
C ARG A 332 -19.40 23.76 -5.48
N THR A 333 -19.55 22.84 -6.45
CA THR A 333 -20.84 22.36 -6.95
C THR A 333 -21.18 20.94 -6.51
N THR A 334 -20.23 20.19 -5.92
CA THR A 334 -20.41 18.78 -5.58
C THR A 334 -20.55 18.55 -4.07
N PRO A 335 -21.71 18.05 -3.58
CA PRO A 335 -21.91 17.67 -2.18
C PRO A 335 -21.23 16.35 -1.82
N LEU A 336 -20.95 16.14 -0.53
CA LEU A 336 -20.58 14.83 0.02
C LEU A 336 -21.85 13.98 0.22
N LEU A 337 -21.89 12.81 -0.40
CA LEU A 337 -23.04 11.91 -0.34
C LEU A 337 -22.78 10.62 0.44
N VAL A 338 -21.54 10.13 0.44
CA VAL A 338 -21.21 8.79 0.96
C VAL A 338 -20.76 8.85 2.42
N ASP A 339 -21.51 8.16 3.29
CA ASP A 339 -21.23 8.06 4.73
C ASP A 339 -20.14 7.02 4.99
N LEU A 340 -18.89 7.47 5.01
CA LEU A 340 -17.72 6.62 5.29
C LEU A 340 -16.66 7.35 6.12
N LYS A 341 -16.05 6.62 7.05
CA LYS A 341 -14.85 7.11 7.77
C LYS A 341 -13.78 7.56 6.77
N PRO A 342 -13.09 8.70 6.99
CA PRO A 342 -13.10 9.53 8.20
C PRO A 342 -14.09 10.72 8.20
N SER A 343 -14.90 10.91 7.15
CA SER A 343 -15.90 12.00 7.10
C SER A 343 -17.28 11.59 7.62
N GLY A 344 -17.54 10.28 7.72
CA GLY A 344 -18.73 9.66 8.25
C GLY A 344 -18.41 8.49 9.19
N ALA A 345 -19.39 7.64 9.48
CA ALA A 345 -19.32 6.61 10.52
C ALA A 345 -19.00 5.19 10.00
N ASN A 346 -19.35 4.88 8.74
CA ASN A 346 -19.39 3.50 8.23
C ASN A 346 -18.16 3.08 7.41
N TYR A 347 -18.15 1.82 6.92
CA TYR A 347 -17.03 1.16 6.23
C TYR A 347 -17.38 0.77 4.78
N MET A 348 -16.37 0.47 3.97
CA MET A 348 -16.53 0.10 2.55
C MET A 348 -17.42 -1.14 2.33
N THR A 349 -17.53 -2.01 3.34
CA THR A 349 -18.52 -3.10 3.40
C THR A 349 -19.96 -2.57 3.38
N ASP A 350 -20.25 -1.52 4.14
CA ASP A 350 -21.56 -0.88 4.18
C ASP A 350 -21.86 -0.21 2.84
N PHE A 351 -20.89 0.52 2.27
CA PHE A 351 -21.01 1.12 0.93
C PHE A 351 -21.24 0.08 -0.17
N HIS A 352 -20.59 -1.09 -0.12
CA HIS A 352 -20.88 -2.19 -1.05
C HIS A 352 -22.32 -2.69 -0.91
N ASN A 353 -22.76 -2.95 0.33
CA ASN A 353 -24.11 -3.43 0.64
C ASN A 353 -25.21 -2.38 0.32
N ALA A 354 -24.86 -1.09 0.31
CA ALA A 354 -25.70 0.02 -0.10
C ALA A 354 -25.87 0.17 -1.64
N GLY A 355 -25.22 -0.68 -2.44
CA GLY A 355 -25.23 -0.63 -3.91
C GLY A 355 -23.99 0.02 -4.55
N GLY A 356 -23.07 0.53 -3.73
CA GLY A 356 -21.73 0.98 -4.13
C GLY A 356 -21.72 2.02 -5.25
N MET A 357 -20.77 1.87 -6.17
CA MET A 357 -20.59 2.79 -7.29
C MET A 357 -21.80 2.87 -8.23
N LEU A 358 -22.60 1.80 -8.36
CA LEU A 358 -23.80 1.85 -9.21
C LEU A 358 -24.85 2.81 -8.60
N ALA A 359 -25.15 2.64 -7.31
CA ALA A 359 -26.05 3.53 -6.59
C ALA A 359 -25.53 4.99 -6.59
N LEU A 360 -24.23 5.18 -6.32
CA LEU A 360 -23.61 6.51 -6.32
C LEU A 360 -23.68 7.21 -7.69
N LEU A 361 -23.38 6.51 -8.79
CA LEU A 361 -23.39 7.10 -10.13
C LEU A 361 -24.82 7.42 -10.63
N HIS A 362 -25.84 6.64 -10.21
CA HIS A 362 -27.24 7.01 -10.42
C HIS A 362 -27.63 8.27 -9.64
N THR A 363 -27.23 8.41 -8.37
CA THR A 363 -27.49 9.63 -7.58
C THR A 363 -26.74 10.85 -8.12
N LEU A 364 -25.50 10.66 -8.62
CA LEU A 364 -24.69 11.71 -9.22
C LEU A 364 -25.04 12.02 -10.69
N ARG A 365 -25.95 11.29 -11.33
CA ARG A 365 -26.28 11.44 -12.76
C ARG A 365 -26.50 12.89 -13.23
N PRO A 366 -27.10 13.82 -12.46
CA PRO A 366 -27.23 15.24 -12.85
C PRO A 366 -25.92 16.05 -12.88
N LEU A 367 -24.83 15.53 -12.30
CA LEU A 367 -23.51 16.19 -12.17
C LEU A 367 -22.41 15.51 -13.02
N LEU A 368 -22.77 14.53 -13.85
CA LEU A 368 -21.84 13.71 -14.63
C LEU A 368 -22.02 13.96 -16.13
N ASP A 369 -20.91 14.04 -16.86
CA ASP A 369 -20.93 13.95 -18.32
C ASP A 369 -21.17 12.50 -18.72
N LEU A 370 -22.41 12.22 -19.13
CA LEU A 370 -22.86 10.88 -19.50
C LEU A 370 -22.31 10.40 -20.86
N SER A 371 -21.68 11.27 -21.65
CA SER A 371 -21.07 10.91 -22.95
C SER A 371 -19.71 10.23 -22.82
N ALA A 372 -19.09 10.25 -21.63
CA ALA A 372 -17.80 9.62 -21.38
C ALA A 372 -17.86 8.10 -21.67
N LEU A 373 -16.98 7.61 -22.54
CA LEU A 373 -16.86 6.19 -22.86
C LEU A 373 -16.33 5.37 -21.67
N THR A 374 -16.69 4.09 -21.65
CA THR A 374 -16.18 3.09 -20.69
C THR A 374 -15.43 1.98 -21.41
N ILE A 375 -14.66 1.18 -20.67
CA ILE A 375 -13.84 0.07 -21.18
C ILE A 375 -14.67 -1.04 -21.88
N PHE A 376 -16.00 -0.99 -21.76
CA PHE A 376 -16.94 -1.93 -22.38
C PHE A 376 -17.48 -1.46 -23.75
N GLY A 377 -17.04 -0.30 -24.26
CA GLY A 377 -17.47 0.25 -25.55
C GLY A 377 -18.74 1.09 -25.52
N THR A 378 -19.47 1.09 -24.41
CA THR A 378 -20.63 1.96 -24.15
C THR A 378 -20.23 3.22 -23.39
N THR A 379 -21.03 4.28 -23.55
CA THR A 379 -20.96 5.48 -22.71
C THR A 379 -21.47 5.22 -21.29
N LEU A 380 -21.09 6.11 -20.35
CA LEU A 380 -21.56 6.06 -18.97
C LEU A 380 -23.09 6.20 -18.88
N GLY A 381 -23.72 7.00 -19.75
CA GLY A 381 -25.18 7.09 -19.85
C GLY A 381 -25.83 5.76 -20.21
N GLU A 382 -25.41 5.15 -21.32
CA GLU A 382 -25.91 3.84 -21.77
C GLU A 382 -25.67 2.74 -20.74
N MET A 383 -24.52 2.76 -20.04
CA MET A 383 -24.25 1.83 -18.94
C MET A 383 -25.27 1.97 -17.81
N LEU A 384 -25.57 3.19 -17.36
CA LEU A 384 -26.53 3.45 -16.29
C LEU A 384 -27.97 3.12 -16.71
N ASP A 385 -28.35 3.42 -17.95
CA ASP A 385 -29.68 3.09 -18.50
C ASP A 385 -29.87 1.57 -18.68
N ALA A 386 -28.81 0.83 -19.03
CA ALA A 386 -28.81 -0.63 -19.05
C ALA A 386 -28.75 -1.28 -17.65
N THR A 387 -28.43 -0.51 -16.60
CA THR A 387 -28.30 -1.01 -15.20
C THR A 387 -29.11 -0.17 -14.21
N PRO A 388 -30.45 -0.08 -14.36
CA PRO A 388 -31.29 0.77 -13.52
C PRO A 388 -31.21 0.35 -12.04
N PHE A 389 -30.83 1.29 -11.16
CA PHE A 389 -30.78 1.08 -9.73
C PHE A 389 -32.08 1.52 -9.04
N LYS A 390 -32.59 0.71 -8.12
CA LYS A 390 -33.73 1.06 -7.25
C LYS A 390 -33.22 1.32 -5.83
N PRO A 391 -33.25 2.56 -5.33
CA PRO A 391 -32.92 2.87 -3.95
C PRO A 391 -33.80 2.12 -2.93
N PHE A 392 -33.22 1.86 -1.77
CA PHE A 392 -33.83 1.22 -0.61
C PHE A 392 -33.29 1.88 0.68
N PRO A 393 -33.94 1.77 1.85
CA PRO A 393 -33.63 2.61 3.01
C PRO A 393 -32.15 2.66 3.41
N TYR A 394 -31.49 1.50 3.48
CA TYR A 394 -30.06 1.40 3.81
C TYR A 394 -29.15 1.96 2.71
N SER A 395 -29.57 1.91 1.44
CA SER A 395 -28.86 2.58 0.35
C SER A 395 -28.89 4.10 0.55
N THR A 396 -30.08 4.66 0.81
CA THR A 396 -30.28 6.11 0.97
C THR A 396 -29.63 6.67 2.24
N SER A 397 -29.47 5.88 3.30
CA SER A 397 -28.74 6.32 4.50
C SER A 397 -27.23 6.37 4.31
N LEU A 398 -26.66 5.42 3.54
CA LEU A 398 -25.20 5.32 3.29
C LEU A 398 -24.75 6.15 2.08
N ILE A 399 -25.64 6.36 1.10
CA ILE A 399 -25.42 7.14 -0.12
C ILE A 399 -26.58 8.14 -0.19
N ARG A 400 -26.38 9.29 0.44
CA ARG A 400 -27.38 10.32 0.63
C ARG A 400 -27.84 10.94 -0.70
N PRO A 401 -29.09 11.41 -0.83
CA PRO A 401 -29.56 12.10 -2.02
C PRO A 401 -28.98 13.51 -2.10
N LEU A 402 -28.92 14.09 -3.31
CA LEU A 402 -28.42 15.45 -3.56
C LEU A 402 -29.15 16.54 -2.74
N SER A 403 -30.39 16.28 -2.31
CA SER A 403 -31.22 17.19 -1.52
C SER A 403 -30.94 17.17 0.00
N ASP A 404 -30.22 16.16 0.50
CA ASP A 404 -29.95 15.95 1.93
C ASP A 404 -28.53 15.37 2.13
N PRO A 405 -27.46 16.09 1.71
CA PRO A 405 -26.10 15.58 1.75
C PRO A 405 -25.47 15.62 3.15
N LEU A 406 -24.39 14.85 3.35
CA LEU A 406 -23.57 14.91 4.58
C LEU A 406 -22.79 16.23 4.68
N TYR A 407 -22.43 16.80 3.54
CA TYR A 407 -21.71 18.07 3.45
C TYR A 407 -22.12 18.80 2.16
N PRO A 408 -22.53 20.08 2.22
CA PRO A 408 -23.23 20.73 1.10
C PRO A 408 -22.35 20.94 -0.14
N ALA A 409 -21.07 21.27 0.03
CA ALA A 409 -20.10 21.42 -1.05
C ALA A 409 -18.67 21.43 -0.49
N SER A 410 -17.67 21.22 -1.36
CA SER A 410 -16.24 21.40 -1.08
C SER A 410 -15.70 20.51 0.03
N ALA A 411 -16.00 19.21 -0.05
CA ALA A 411 -15.44 18.20 0.88
C ALA A 411 -13.90 18.20 0.86
N LEU A 412 -13.32 18.38 -0.33
CA LEU A 412 -11.94 18.76 -0.58
C LEU A 412 -11.92 20.18 -1.16
N ALA A 413 -11.07 21.05 -0.62
CA ALA A 413 -10.94 22.44 -1.04
C ALA A 413 -9.48 22.82 -1.27
N VAL A 414 -9.25 23.81 -2.14
CA VAL A 414 -7.91 24.29 -2.50
C VAL A 414 -7.72 25.71 -1.96
N LEU A 415 -6.73 25.89 -1.09
CA LEU A 415 -6.35 27.19 -0.53
C LEU A 415 -5.16 27.79 -1.29
N LYS A 416 -5.08 29.12 -1.33
CA LYS A 416 -4.00 29.92 -1.93
C LYS A 416 -3.70 31.15 -1.06
N GLY A 417 -2.53 31.75 -1.21
CA GLY A 417 -2.16 32.99 -0.52
C GLY A 417 -0.65 33.20 -0.52
N ASN A 418 -0.15 34.15 0.26
CA ASN A 418 1.31 34.39 0.33
C ASN A 418 2.09 33.16 0.87
N LEU A 419 1.46 32.34 1.71
CA LEU A 419 2.06 31.15 2.30
C LEU A 419 2.01 29.91 1.38
N ALA A 420 1.04 29.85 0.47
CA ALA A 420 0.84 28.77 -0.49
C ALA A 420 0.53 29.29 -1.90
N PRO A 421 1.48 29.98 -2.58
CA PRO A 421 1.22 30.58 -3.89
C PRO A 421 1.07 29.55 -5.01
N GLY A 422 1.63 28.34 -4.86
CA GLY A 422 1.34 27.18 -5.71
C GLY A 422 0.08 26.40 -5.31
N GLY A 423 -0.57 26.80 -4.22
CA GLY A 423 -1.75 26.16 -3.64
C GLY A 423 -1.43 25.18 -2.49
N ALA A 424 -2.47 24.84 -1.74
CA ALA A 424 -2.51 23.82 -0.70
C ALA A 424 -3.91 23.14 -0.70
N VAL A 425 -4.03 21.96 -0.10
CA VAL A 425 -5.29 21.17 -0.08
C VAL A 425 -5.76 20.94 1.36
N LEU A 426 -7.07 21.11 1.60
CA LEU A 426 -7.75 20.91 2.87
C LEU A 426 -8.96 19.98 2.69
N LYS A 427 -9.10 18.95 3.55
CA LYS A 427 -10.29 18.09 3.60
C LYS A 427 -11.32 18.66 4.57
N ALA A 428 -12.06 19.68 4.13
CA ALA A 428 -13.01 20.42 4.97
C ALA A 428 -14.16 19.56 5.53
N SER A 429 -14.51 18.44 4.87
CA SER A 429 -15.49 17.47 5.39
C SER A 429 -14.97 16.59 6.53
N ALA A 430 -13.69 16.68 6.89
CA ALA A 430 -13.10 15.92 8.01
C ALA A 430 -12.69 16.82 9.19
N SER A 431 -12.90 18.14 9.08
CA SER A 431 -12.73 19.10 10.18
C SER A 431 -13.71 18.78 11.32
N LYS A 432 -13.20 18.68 12.56
CA LYS A 432 -14.03 18.37 13.75
C LYS A 432 -14.48 19.63 14.48
N ASP A 433 -13.60 20.63 14.61
CA ASP A 433 -14.00 21.98 15.02
C ASP A 433 -14.16 22.86 13.78
N ARG A 434 -15.42 23.15 13.44
CA ARG A 434 -15.82 23.96 12.28
C ARG A 434 -15.24 25.38 12.32
N ARG A 435 -14.91 25.91 13.51
CA ARG A 435 -14.25 27.21 13.69
C ARG A 435 -12.85 27.22 13.07
N LEU A 436 -12.15 26.08 13.03
CA LEU A 436 -10.79 25.99 12.49
C LEU A 436 -10.71 26.19 10.96
N LEU A 437 -11.87 26.27 10.28
CA LEU A 437 -11.96 26.57 8.85
C LEU A 437 -11.95 28.09 8.55
N GLU A 438 -12.24 28.92 9.54
CA GLU A 438 -12.18 30.39 9.50
C GLU A 438 -11.41 30.87 10.74
N PHE A 439 -10.09 30.73 10.68
CA PHE A 439 -9.23 30.72 11.87
C PHE A 439 -7.98 31.58 11.70
N GLU A 440 -7.56 32.18 12.80
CA GLU A 440 -6.33 32.95 12.92
C GLU A 440 -5.64 32.58 14.24
N GLY A 441 -4.34 32.30 14.20
CA GLY A 441 -3.60 31.85 15.37
C GLY A 441 -2.09 31.88 15.21
N LYS A 442 -1.38 31.62 16.31
CA LYS A 442 0.09 31.75 16.39
C LYS A 442 0.80 30.46 16.01
N ALA A 443 1.76 30.56 15.10
CA ALA A 443 2.53 29.42 14.59
C ALA A 443 3.44 28.79 15.66
N VAL A 444 3.40 27.46 15.73
CA VAL A 444 4.35 26.62 16.48
C VAL A 444 5.01 25.70 15.46
N VAL A 445 6.27 25.99 15.16
CA VAL A 445 7.00 25.45 14.01
C VAL A 445 7.93 24.32 14.43
N PHE A 446 7.89 23.22 13.69
CA PHE A 446 8.83 22.11 13.71
C PHE A 446 9.54 22.05 12.35
N GLU A 447 10.88 22.08 12.35
CA GLU A 447 11.66 22.19 11.09
C GLU A 447 11.67 20.90 10.27
N ASP A 448 11.58 19.74 10.94
CA ASP A 448 11.46 18.42 10.32
C ASP A 448 10.80 17.40 11.29
N SER A 449 10.70 16.14 10.85
CA SER A 449 10.09 15.05 11.64
C SER A 449 10.89 14.66 12.91
N MET A 450 12.21 14.87 12.94
CA MET A 450 13.06 14.61 14.10
C MET A 450 12.99 15.76 15.11
N ASP A 451 12.76 16.99 14.64
CA ASP A 451 12.46 18.15 15.48
C ASP A 451 11.07 18.05 16.11
N LEU A 452 10.07 17.63 15.34
CA LEU A 452 8.74 17.29 15.87
C LEU A 452 8.83 16.20 16.96
N ALA A 453 9.50 15.08 16.69
CA ALA A 453 9.58 13.96 17.61
C ALA A 453 10.27 14.30 18.95
N ARG A 454 11.20 15.25 18.94
CA ARG A 454 11.87 15.74 20.17
C ARG A 454 11.02 16.74 20.96
N ARG A 455 10.26 17.61 20.29
CA ARG A 455 9.61 18.78 20.91
C ARG A 455 8.12 18.64 21.18
N ILE A 456 7.37 17.81 20.46
CA ILE A 456 5.89 17.85 20.45
C ILE A 456 5.23 17.62 21.81
N ASP A 457 5.85 16.80 22.67
CA ASP A 457 5.36 16.47 24.01
C ASP A 457 6.24 17.04 25.14
N GLY A 458 7.17 17.94 24.81
CA GLY A 458 8.03 18.63 25.80
C GLY A 458 7.25 19.62 26.66
N GLU A 459 7.65 19.81 27.92
CA GLU A 459 7.01 20.73 28.85
C GLU A 459 7.27 22.19 28.45
N GLU A 460 8.45 22.46 27.89
CA GLU A 460 8.95 23.76 27.43
C GLU A 460 8.31 24.26 26.11
N LEU A 461 7.60 23.40 25.37
CA LEU A 461 6.95 23.80 24.11
C LEU A 461 5.80 24.79 24.37
N GLU A 462 5.98 26.07 24.05
CA GLU A 462 4.89 27.06 24.10
C GLU A 462 3.82 26.73 23.04
N VAL A 463 2.69 26.19 23.48
CA VAL A 463 1.57 25.78 22.61
C VAL A 463 0.24 25.84 23.38
N THR A 464 -0.80 26.37 22.74
CA THR A 464 -2.15 26.50 23.31
C THR A 464 -3.21 25.91 22.39
N ARG A 465 -4.48 25.93 22.80
CA ARG A 465 -5.61 25.47 21.98
C ARG A 465 -5.83 26.27 20.69
N ASP A 466 -5.31 27.49 20.62
CA ASP A 466 -5.42 28.41 19.49
C ASP A 466 -4.07 28.64 18.77
N SER A 467 -3.09 27.77 19.03
CA SER A 467 -1.85 27.68 18.23
C SER A 467 -2.08 26.95 16.92
N VAL A 468 -1.37 27.38 15.87
CA VAL A 468 -1.30 26.69 14.57
C VAL A 468 -0.05 25.82 14.55
N LEU A 469 -0.20 24.50 14.44
CA LEU A 469 0.96 23.60 14.38
C LEU A 469 1.49 23.55 12.94
N VAL A 470 2.79 23.76 12.75
CA VAL A 470 3.44 23.83 11.44
C VAL A 470 4.56 22.80 11.37
N LEU A 471 4.49 21.88 10.41
CA LEU A 471 5.56 20.91 10.13
C LEU A 471 6.15 21.16 8.75
N LYS A 472 7.41 21.59 8.73
CA LYS A 472 8.21 21.80 7.52
C LYS A 472 8.90 20.51 7.09
N GLY A 473 9.47 20.54 5.89
CA GLY A 473 10.56 19.64 5.49
C GLY A 473 10.10 18.24 5.13
N ILE A 474 8.78 18.02 4.97
CA ILE A 474 8.19 16.73 4.62
C ILE A 474 7.55 16.73 3.22
N GLY A 475 7.94 17.70 2.38
CA GLY A 475 7.63 17.75 0.95
C GLY A 475 8.38 16.70 0.10
N PRO A 476 8.13 16.68 -1.22
CA PRO A 476 8.76 15.75 -2.17
C PRO A 476 10.29 15.74 -2.18
N ILE A 477 10.95 16.89 -1.95
CA ILE A 477 12.40 17.03 -1.89
C ILE A 477 12.89 16.95 -0.43
N GLY A 478 12.17 17.55 0.52
CA GLY A 478 12.60 17.69 1.93
C GLY A 478 12.78 16.35 2.66
N ASN A 479 11.74 15.51 2.69
CA ASN A 479 11.80 14.15 3.24
C ASN A 479 11.46 13.21 2.08
N PRO A 480 12.48 12.78 1.31
CA PRO A 480 12.34 12.56 -0.13
C PRO A 480 11.23 11.57 -0.49
N GLY A 481 10.26 12.05 -1.28
CA GLY A 481 9.06 11.33 -1.65
C GLY A 481 7.78 11.68 -0.90
N MET A 482 7.81 12.68 0.01
CA MET A 482 6.61 13.28 0.61
C MET A 482 5.81 12.29 1.50
N PRO A 483 6.22 12.00 2.75
CA PRO A 483 5.54 11.04 3.63
C PRO A 483 4.16 11.50 4.12
N GLU A 484 3.37 10.56 4.65
CA GLU A 484 2.03 10.81 5.24
C GLU A 484 2.09 11.38 6.67
N ALA A 485 3.11 12.20 6.95
CA ALA A 485 3.46 12.75 8.26
C ALA A 485 2.80 14.11 8.58
N GLY A 486 2.03 14.70 7.65
CA GLY A 486 1.34 15.99 7.84
C GLY A 486 0.23 15.98 8.89
N VAL A 487 -0.14 14.81 9.42
CA VAL A 487 -1.03 14.66 10.58
C VAL A 487 -0.21 14.86 11.85
N ILE A 488 0.15 16.11 12.13
CA ILE A 488 0.88 16.47 13.36
C ILE A 488 0.04 16.01 14.57
N PRO A 489 0.61 15.20 15.49
CA PRO A 489 -0.10 14.79 16.70
C PRO A 489 -0.43 16.00 17.60
N ILE A 490 -1.55 15.96 18.30
CA ILE A 490 -1.85 16.96 19.34
C ILE A 490 -0.90 16.70 20.53
N PRO A 491 -0.25 17.74 21.10
CA PRO A 491 0.60 17.63 22.29
C PRO A 491 -0.10 16.95 23.46
N ARG A 492 0.56 16.02 24.16
CA ARG A 492 -0.03 15.26 25.29
C ARG A 492 -0.47 16.14 26.47
N LYS A 493 0.11 17.34 26.62
CA LYS A 493 -0.32 18.33 27.63
C LYS A 493 -1.61 19.08 27.26
N LEU A 494 -2.08 18.98 26.02
CA LEU A 494 -3.35 19.53 25.54
C LEU A 494 -4.48 18.47 25.56
N LYS A 495 -4.63 17.76 26.69
CA LYS A 495 -5.69 16.75 26.88
C LYS A 495 -7.08 17.35 26.67
N GLY A 496 -7.99 16.57 26.10
CA GLY A 496 -9.36 17.00 25.78
C GLY A 496 -9.49 17.85 24.51
N ILE A 497 -8.39 18.25 23.85
CA ILE A 497 -8.45 18.95 22.56
C ILE A 497 -8.55 17.93 21.43
N GLY A 498 -9.70 17.88 20.76
CA GLY A 498 -9.98 16.92 19.69
C GLY A 498 -9.49 17.32 18.30
N ASP A 499 -9.20 18.60 18.08
CA ASP A 499 -8.78 19.17 16.79
C ASP A 499 -7.96 20.48 16.96
N MET A 500 -7.05 20.76 16.03
CA MET A 500 -6.26 22.00 15.93
C MET A 500 -5.94 22.28 14.45
N LEU A 501 -5.72 23.54 14.06
CA LEU A 501 -5.24 23.83 12.70
C LEU A 501 -3.78 23.36 12.55
N ARG A 502 -3.53 22.49 11.57
CA ARG A 502 -2.20 21.93 11.25
C ARG A 502 -1.83 22.17 9.79
N LEU A 503 -0.60 22.60 9.53
CA LEU A 503 -0.07 22.91 8.21
C LEU A 503 1.17 22.05 7.91
N SER A 504 1.28 21.52 6.69
CA SER A 504 2.54 20.94 6.19
C SER A 504 2.67 20.96 4.66
N ASP A 505 3.92 20.87 4.20
CA ASP A 505 4.29 20.60 2.80
C ASP A 505 4.15 19.12 2.41
N GLY A 506 3.82 18.24 3.37
CA GLY A 506 3.67 16.81 3.17
C GLY A 506 2.25 16.35 2.85
N ARG A 507 1.98 15.06 3.12
CA ARG A 507 0.67 14.42 2.91
C ARG A 507 0.07 13.92 4.22
N MET A 508 -1.19 13.51 4.16
CA MET A 508 -1.80 12.61 5.15
C MET A 508 -2.30 11.35 4.46
N SER A 509 -2.54 10.30 5.23
CA SER A 509 -3.41 9.22 4.78
C SER A 509 -4.83 9.76 4.65
N GLY A 510 -5.55 9.43 3.58
CA GLY A 510 -6.95 9.87 3.37
C GLY A 510 -7.94 9.45 4.46
N THR A 511 -7.47 8.61 5.38
CA THR A 511 -8.11 8.05 6.57
C THR A 511 -7.95 8.89 7.83
N ALA A 512 -7.12 9.95 7.78
CA ALA A 512 -7.01 10.91 8.86
C ALA A 512 -8.16 11.93 8.84
N GLY A 513 -8.49 12.47 10.01
CA GLY A 513 -9.47 13.53 10.19
C GLY A 513 -8.97 14.60 11.16
N GLY A 514 -9.75 15.68 11.25
CA GLY A 514 -9.36 16.96 11.82
C GLY A 514 -9.01 17.99 10.74
N THR A 515 -8.86 19.24 11.17
CA THR A 515 -8.58 20.38 10.29
C THR A 515 -7.08 20.45 9.95
N ILE A 516 -6.72 20.02 8.74
CA ILE A 516 -5.31 19.86 8.29
C ILE A 516 -5.15 20.39 6.87
N VAL A 517 -4.23 21.34 6.68
CA VAL A 517 -3.82 21.90 5.40
C VAL A 517 -2.52 21.24 4.95
N LEU A 518 -2.50 20.76 3.70
CA LEU A 518 -1.49 19.85 3.18
C LEU A 518 -0.98 20.28 1.81
N HIS A 519 0.13 19.64 1.39
CA HIS A 519 0.69 19.82 0.05
C HIS A 519 1.08 21.28 -0.25
N ILE A 520 1.38 22.06 0.80
CA ILE A 520 1.71 23.49 0.71
C ILE A 520 2.87 23.66 -0.28
N SER A 521 2.57 24.36 -1.38
CA SER A 521 3.45 24.49 -2.53
C SER A 521 3.81 25.97 -2.76
N PRO A 522 5.10 26.33 -2.94
CA PRO A 522 6.29 25.47 -2.92
C PRO A 522 6.61 24.87 -1.54
N GLU A 523 7.10 23.62 -1.50
CA GLU A 523 7.53 22.95 -0.26
C GLU A 523 8.67 23.68 0.45
N SER A 524 8.89 23.43 1.76
CA SER A 524 9.96 24.10 2.51
C SER A 524 11.36 23.75 1.99
N GLY A 525 11.55 22.57 1.38
CA GLY A 525 12.81 22.13 0.76
C GLY A 525 13.26 22.99 -0.44
N ILE A 526 12.40 23.86 -0.95
CA ILE A 526 12.72 24.89 -1.93
C ILE A 526 13.19 26.15 -1.17
N VAL A 527 14.31 26.73 -1.59
CA VAL A 527 15.01 27.81 -0.84
C VAL A 527 14.11 29.03 -0.67
N ASP A 528 13.49 29.48 -1.76
CA ASP A 528 12.59 30.62 -1.86
C ASP A 528 11.11 30.30 -1.57
N SER A 529 10.85 29.24 -0.78
CA SER A 529 9.49 28.94 -0.31
C SER A 529 9.08 29.86 0.86
N PRO A 530 7.94 30.57 0.78
CA PRO A 530 7.35 31.28 1.92
C PRO A 530 7.04 30.35 3.11
N PHE A 531 6.69 29.09 2.86
CA PHE A 531 6.48 28.10 3.92
C PHE A 531 7.79 27.73 4.64
N GLY A 532 8.94 27.89 3.98
CA GLY A 532 10.26 27.68 4.56
C GLY A 532 10.69 28.73 5.59
N ILE A 533 10.18 29.96 5.52
CA ILE A 533 10.60 31.10 6.35
C ILE A 533 9.74 31.35 7.60
N LEU A 534 8.72 30.51 7.85
CA LEU A 534 7.90 30.59 9.06
C LEU A 534 8.73 30.41 10.34
N ARG A 535 8.40 31.17 11.38
CA ARG A 535 9.00 31.17 12.72
C ARG A 535 7.91 30.95 13.78
N ASN A 536 8.33 30.54 14.99
CA ASN A 536 7.41 30.51 16.13
C ASN A 536 6.86 31.94 16.37
N GLY A 537 5.55 32.07 16.59
CA GLY A 537 4.92 33.36 16.88
C GLY A 537 4.51 34.20 15.66
N ASP A 538 4.79 33.77 14.42
CA ASP A 538 4.14 34.34 13.24
C ASP A 538 2.61 34.11 13.32
N THR A 539 1.80 35.08 12.89
CA THR A 539 0.33 34.88 12.82
C THR A 539 -0.03 34.22 11.49
N ILE A 540 -0.83 33.15 11.52
CA ILE A 540 -1.31 32.46 10.31
C ILE A 540 -2.84 32.56 10.27
N ARG A 541 -3.38 32.93 9.11
CA ARG A 541 -4.82 33.02 8.83
C ARG A 541 -5.23 32.01 7.76
N CYS A 542 -6.32 31.30 8.02
CA CYS A 542 -6.92 30.29 7.17
C CYS A 542 -8.41 30.59 6.99
N SER A 543 -8.87 30.69 5.74
CA SER A 543 -10.29 30.93 5.41
C SER A 543 -10.71 30.01 4.27
N LEU A 544 -11.60 29.07 4.56
CA LEU A 544 -12.21 28.18 3.58
C LEU A 544 -13.16 28.94 2.64
N GLU A 545 -13.90 29.93 3.13
CA GLU A 545 -14.81 30.76 2.33
C GLU A 545 -14.02 31.50 1.23
N LYS A 546 -12.96 32.21 1.64
CA LYS A 546 -12.11 33.02 0.76
C LYS A 546 -11.05 32.21 0.00
N ARG A 547 -10.90 30.91 0.32
CA ARG A 547 -9.79 30.03 -0.10
C ARG A 547 -8.40 30.59 0.23
N LEU A 548 -8.30 31.26 1.37
CA LEU A 548 -7.11 31.99 1.79
C LEU A 548 -6.27 31.14 2.76
N LEU A 549 -4.97 31.06 2.50
CA LEU A 549 -3.97 30.59 3.45
C LEU A 549 -2.79 31.58 3.43
N GLU A 550 -2.67 32.38 4.48
CA GLU A 550 -1.68 33.44 4.57
C GLU A 550 -0.98 33.50 5.92
N VAL A 551 0.20 34.12 5.90
CA VAL A 551 0.94 34.54 7.09
C VAL A 551 0.95 36.07 7.15
N ASP A 552 0.80 36.63 8.34
CA ASP A 552 0.76 38.06 8.62
C ASP A 552 2.18 38.68 8.59
N LEU A 553 2.77 38.69 7.39
CA LEU A 553 4.09 39.25 7.09
C LEU A 553 4.00 40.09 5.80
N THR A 554 4.77 41.17 5.74
CA THR A 554 4.87 42.02 4.54
C THR A 554 5.62 41.30 3.40
N ALA A 555 5.47 41.78 2.16
CA ALA A 555 6.22 41.23 1.04
C ALA A 555 7.74 41.44 1.21
N GLU A 556 8.10 42.55 1.84
CA GLU A 556 9.45 42.96 2.19
C GLU A 556 10.06 42.00 3.23
N GLU A 557 9.35 41.71 4.34
CA GLU A 557 9.86 40.79 5.36
C GLU A 557 9.94 39.34 4.86
N ILE A 558 8.99 38.90 4.01
CA ILE A 558 9.09 37.59 3.35
C ILE A 558 10.35 37.52 2.47
N ALA A 559 10.67 38.58 1.72
CA ALA A 559 11.87 38.64 0.89
C ALA A 559 13.17 38.66 1.74
N GLU A 560 13.20 39.45 2.81
CA GLU A 560 14.32 39.53 3.76
C GLU A 560 14.60 38.16 4.40
N ARG A 561 13.57 37.52 4.98
CA ARG A 561 13.71 36.19 5.58
C ARG A 561 14.13 35.10 4.56
N VAL A 562 13.78 35.24 3.27
CA VAL A 562 14.22 34.31 2.21
C VAL A 562 15.71 34.46 1.92
N GLU A 563 16.23 35.69 1.83
CA GLU A 563 17.66 35.92 1.61
C GLU A 563 18.51 35.61 2.85
N GLU A 564 18.02 35.89 4.06
CA GLU A 564 18.63 35.42 5.32
C GLU A 564 18.74 33.88 5.36
N ARG A 565 17.65 33.19 5.02
CA ARG A 565 17.60 31.72 4.94
C ARG A 565 18.59 31.16 3.92
N LYS A 566 18.74 31.83 2.78
CA LYS A 566 19.66 31.46 1.71
C LYS A 566 21.13 31.60 2.14
N ALA A 567 21.51 32.74 2.73
CA ALA A 567 22.84 32.91 3.32
C ALA A 567 23.12 31.84 4.38
N SER A 568 22.17 31.58 5.28
CA SER A 568 22.29 30.56 6.33
C SER A 568 22.35 29.10 5.82
N LEU A 569 22.04 28.85 4.55
CA LEU A 569 22.21 27.54 3.89
C LEU A 569 23.58 27.44 3.19
N GLU A 570 24.06 28.55 2.63
CA GLU A 570 25.39 28.67 2.01
C GLU A 570 26.50 28.54 3.08
N ASP A 571 26.37 29.23 4.23
CA ASP A 571 27.26 29.10 5.39
C ASP A 571 27.35 27.65 5.93
N LYS A 572 26.25 26.89 5.85
CA LYS A 572 26.18 25.49 6.28
C LYS A 572 26.72 24.51 5.23
N GLY A 573 27.37 25.00 4.18
CA GLY A 573 27.97 24.20 3.10
C GLY A 573 26.96 23.41 2.26
N LYS A 574 25.65 23.66 2.39
CA LYS A 574 24.64 22.95 1.63
C LYS A 574 24.58 23.52 0.21
N ALA A 575 25.00 22.72 -0.77
CA ALA A 575 25.09 23.17 -2.15
C ALA A 575 23.71 23.55 -2.74
N VAL A 576 23.43 24.85 -2.81
CA VAL A 576 22.25 25.41 -3.45
C VAL A 576 22.40 25.27 -4.97
N ARG A 577 21.64 24.36 -5.59
CA ARG A 577 21.69 24.14 -7.05
C ARG A 577 20.44 24.71 -7.71
N GLY A 578 20.46 26.00 -7.97
CA GLY A 578 19.27 26.76 -8.37
C GLY A 578 18.37 26.99 -7.16
N LYS A 579 17.07 26.73 -7.27
CA LYS A 579 16.09 26.93 -6.18
C LYS A 579 16.03 25.78 -5.15
N ARG A 580 16.94 24.80 -5.20
CA ARG A 580 16.90 23.57 -4.40
C ARG A 580 18.12 23.46 -3.49
N ILE A 581 17.89 23.05 -2.25
CA ILE A 581 18.92 22.51 -1.34
C ILE A 581 19.32 21.13 -1.88
N VAL A 582 20.60 20.90 -2.19
CA VAL A 582 21.05 19.63 -2.78
C VAL A 582 22.26 19.06 -2.05
N GLU A 583 22.06 17.93 -1.37
CA GLU A 583 23.16 17.05 -0.99
C GLU A 583 23.64 16.26 -2.21
N ARG A 584 24.95 16.25 -2.49
CA ARG A 584 25.53 15.54 -3.65
C ARG A 584 25.42 14.02 -3.46
N GLN A 585 24.46 13.38 -4.14
CA GLN A 585 24.35 11.92 -4.18
C GLN A 585 24.14 11.40 -5.61
N ARG A 586 24.81 10.29 -5.96
CA ARG A 586 24.61 9.54 -7.21
C ARG A 586 23.55 8.43 -7.02
N GLY A 587 22.95 7.98 -8.12
CA GLY A 587 22.10 6.78 -8.17
C GLY A 587 20.60 7.05 -8.31
N TYR A 588 19.80 6.01 -8.08
CA TYR A 588 18.36 5.94 -8.37
C TYR A 588 17.49 7.06 -7.74
N ARG A 589 17.99 7.79 -6.74
CA ARG A 589 17.35 8.99 -6.16
C ARG A 589 16.95 10.03 -7.21
N GLY A 590 17.73 10.20 -8.29
CA GLY A 590 17.37 11.13 -9.37
C GLY A 590 16.06 10.75 -10.08
N ILE A 591 15.89 9.46 -10.39
CA ILE A 591 14.75 8.94 -11.17
C ILE A 591 13.44 9.01 -10.35
N ALA A 592 13.50 8.81 -9.04
CA ALA A 592 12.34 8.92 -8.16
C ALA A 592 11.89 10.38 -7.94
N ILE A 593 12.84 11.32 -7.86
CA ILE A 593 12.63 12.71 -7.41
C ILE A 593 12.42 13.71 -8.57
N GLU A 594 12.82 13.39 -9.82
CA GLU A 594 12.47 14.23 -10.97
C GLU A 594 10.97 14.07 -11.35
N PRO A 595 10.15 15.14 -11.27
CA PRO A 595 8.77 15.07 -11.74
C PRO A 595 8.74 15.03 -13.28
N PRO A 596 7.81 14.28 -13.91
CA PRO A 596 7.70 14.22 -15.37
C PRO A 596 7.33 15.59 -15.97
N ALA A 597 8.32 16.35 -16.45
CA ALA A 597 8.22 17.60 -17.21
C ALA A 597 7.46 18.82 -16.58
N GLU A 598 6.72 18.65 -15.48
CA GLU A 598 5.82 19.65 -14.85
C GLU A 598 6.47 21.02 -14.53
N SER A 599 7.81 21.10 -14.44
CA SER A 599 8.54 22.34 -14.14
C SER A 599 9.10 23.09 -15.36
N ARG A 600 8.98 22.57 -16.60
CA ARG A 600 9.49 23.23 -17.82
C ARG A 600 8.45 24.01 -18.60
N LEU A 601 7.19 23.56 -18.65
CA LEU A 601 6.13 24.25 -19.39
C LEU A 601 5.73 25.59 -18.74
N ALA A 602 5.89 25.73 -17.43
CA ALA A 602 5.63 26.97 -16.68
C ALA A 602 6.72 28.05 -16.81
N ARG A 603 7.68 27.93 -17.74
CA ARG A 603 8.83 28.87 -17.85
C ARG A 603 8.95 29.65 -19.16
N ASN A 604 8.46 29.13 -20.27
CA ASN A 604 8.58 29.80 -21.58
C ASN A 604 7.20 30.04 -22.20
N GLY A 605 6.66 31.25 -22.03
CA GLY A 605 5.52 31.73 -22.81
C GLY A 605 5.95 32.03 -24.25
N CYS A 606 6.05 31.01 -25.10
CA CYS A 606 6.29 31.17 -26.54
C CYS A 606 5.59 30.07 -27.33
N SER A 607 4.60 30.45 -28.13
CA SER A 607 3.83 29.55 -28.98
C SER A 607 4.56 29.27 -30.29
N LEU A 608 4.86 28.01 -30.59
CA LEU A 608 5.22 27.56 -31.94
C LEU A 608 4.40 26.31 -32.31
N PRO A 609 3.91 26.21 -33.57
CA PRO A 609 2.87 25.26 -33.93
C PRO A 609 3.40 23.85 -34.20
N ALA A 610 2.53 22.86 -34.02
CA ALA A 610 2.77 21.49 -34.46
C ALA A 610 2.97 21.43 -35.99
N ARG A 611 3.93 20.62 -36.45
CA ARG A 611 4.00 20.16 -37.84
C ARG A 611 3.82 18.65 -37.88
N SER A 612 2.83 18.22 -38.67
CA SER A 612 2.58 16.82 -38.99
C SER A 612 3.72 16.23 -39.80
N LEU A 613 4.04 14.96 -39.53
CA LEU A 613 5.01 14.18 -40.29
C LEU A 613 4.27 13.07 -41.04
N ILE A 614 3.68 13.44 -42.17
CA ILE A 614 3.04 12.52 -43.12
C ILE A 614 4.14 11.79 -43.89
N LEU A 615 4.24 10.48 -43.72
CA LEU A 615 5.16 9.63 -44.48
C LEU A 615 4.52 9.20 -45.82
N SER A 616 4.68 10.04 -46.85
CA SER A 616 4.40 9.67 -48.24
C SER A 616 5.58 8.92 -48.86
N GLN A 617 5.28 7.88 -49.64
CA GLN A 617 6.28 7.03 -50.30
C GLN A 617 6.72 7.55 -51.68
N ARG A 618 7.78 6.90 -52.24
CA ARG A 618 8.28 6.95 -53.63
C ARG A 618 9.27 8.11 -53.92
N PRO A 619 10.01 8.11 -55.06
CA PRO A 619 11.32 7.43 -55.09
C PRO A 619 12.46 8.29 -55.65
N ARG A 620 13.66 7.71 -55.83
CA ARG A 620 14.84 8.36 -56.42
C ARG A 620 14.64 8.78 -57.88
N SER A 621 15.08 9.98 -58.23
CA SER A 621 15.60 10.36 -59.56
C SER A 621 16.71 11.43 -59.41
N GLN A 622 17.47 11.67 -60.47
CA GLN A 622 18.80 12.31 -60.46
C GLN A 622 18.81 13.86 -60.48
N GLU A 623 20.04 14.39 -60.47
CA GLU A 623 20.50 15.68 -61.04
C GLU A 623 20.56 16.96 -60.19
N SER A 624 21.45 17.84 -60.65
CA SER A 624 21.99 19.08 -60.07
C SER A 624 22.65 19.89 -61.21
N PRO A 625 23.25 21.09 -61.03
CA PRO A 625 23.33 21.99 -59.86
C PRO A 625 23.11 23.52 -60.17
N ALA A 626 23.24 24.38 -59.14
CA ALA A 626 23.63 25.82 -59.20
C ALA A 626 22.67 26.85 -59.88
N GLN A 627 22.62 28.16 -59.56
CA GLN A 627 23.69 29.15 -59.35
C GLN A 627 23.26 30.44 -58.60
N SER A 628 24.20 31.06 -57.85
CA SER A 628 24.28 32.53 -57.52
C SER A 628 23.12 33.12 -56.68
N SER A 629 23.07 34.37 -56.18
CA SER A 629 23.94 35.59 -56.11
C SER A 629 23.33 36.56 -55.04
N SER A 630 23.89 37.71 -54.58
CA SER A 630 25.26 38.19 -54.23
C SER A 630 25.14 39.64 -53.63
N VAL A 631 26.25 40.28 -53.18
CA VAL A 631 26.39 41.75 -52.84
C VAL A 631 25.68 42.22 -51.51
N SER A 632 26.17 43.13 -50.64
CA SER A 632 27.39 43.99 -50.52
C SER A 632 27.81 44.28 -49.04
N GLN A 633 29.08 44.66 -48.84
CA GLN A 633 29.69 45.32 -47.65
C GLN A 633 29.76 46.87 -47.85
N PRO A 634 30.38 47.74 -46.97
CA PRO A 634 31.20 47.57 -45.74
C PRO A 634 30.63 48.39 -44.53
N SER A 635 31.31 48.87 -43.46
CA SER A 635 32.74 49.00 -43.09
C SER A 635 33.01 49.18 -41.58
N ASN A 636 34.11 48.59 -41.09
CA ASN A 636 35.28 49.18 -40.37
C ASN A 636 35.11 50.46 -39.52
N LEU A 637 35.60 50.54 -38.26
CA LEU A 637 36.25 49.58 -37.32
C LEU A 637 35.74 49.90 -35.88
N ASP A 638 36.18 49.35 -34.72
CA ASP A 638 37.22 48.39 -34.27
C ASP A 638 36.77 47.83 -32.88
N SER A 639 37.48 47.05 -32.04
CA SER A 639 38.85 46.48 -32.01
C SER A 639 38.91 45.15 -31.18
N GLU A 640 40.13 44.73 -30.80
CA GLU A 640 40.52 43.83 -29.69
C GLU A 640 39.57 42.73 -29.16
N ALA A 641 39.76 41.55 -29.75
CA ALA A 641 40.22 40.35 -29.03
C ALA A 641 39.33 39.65 -27.97
N ALA A 642 38.33 38.89 -28.45
CA ALA A 642 38.04 37.55 -27.90
C ALA A 642 37.56 36.59 -29.01
N ARG A 643 38.19 35.42 -29.17
CA ARG A 643 37.81 34.45 -30.22
C ARG A 643 36.71 33.50 -29.72
N SER A 644 35.53 33.61 -30.31
CA SER A 644 34.51 32.56 -30.29
C SER A 644 34.92 31.37 -31.18
N ARG A 645 34.42 30.19 -30.84
CA ARG A 645 34.07 29.14 -31.81
C ARG A 645 32.83 28.41 -31.34
N ASP A 646 31.76 28.49 -32.11
CA ASP A 646 30.62 27.60 -32.01
C ASP A 646 31.05 26.14 -32.20
N TRP A 647 30.43 25.24 -31.44
CA TRP A 647 30.37 23.81 -31.77
C TRP A 647 28.93 23.33 -31.59
N SER A 648 28.21 23.19 -32.71
CA SER A 648 26.85 22.67 -32.78
C SER A 648 26.83 21.17 -32.45
N GLY A 649 26.77 20.84 -31.17
CA GLY A 649 26.81 19.47 -30.65
C GLY A 649 25.44 18.93 -30.23
N SER A 650 24.78 18.19 -31.12
CA SER A 650 23.55 17.45 -30.80
C SER A 650 23.80 16.45 -29.67
N ARG A 651 23.21 16.68 -28.49
CA ARG A 651 23.32 15.74 -27.36
C ARG A 651 22.45 14.51 -27.58
N ILE A 652 23.06 13.48 -28.19
CA ILE A 652 22.56 12.11 -28.19
C ILE A 652 22.36 11.68 -26.74
N VAL A 653 21.17 11.16 -26.42
CA VAL A 653 20.92 10.51 -25.13
C VAL A 653 21.59 9.15 -25.16
N ALA A 654 22.69 9.01 -24.41
CA ALA A 654 23.40 7.75 -24.26
C ALA A 654 22.55 6.78 -23.40
N VAL A 655 21.74 5.96 -24.08
CA VAL A 655 21.22 4.71 -23.51
C VAL A 655 22.43 3.83 -23.19
N GLY A 656 22.48 3.27 -21.98
CA GLY A 656 23.61 2.49 -21.49
C GLY A 656 23.71 1.10 -22.13
N LEU A 657 24.12 1.03 -23.40
CA LEU A 657 24.47 -0.21 -24.07
C LEU A 657 25.93 -0.55 -23.75
N VAL A 658 26.18 -1.62 -23.00
CA VAL A 658 27.54 -2.11 -22.73
C VAL A 658 28.01 -2.89 -23.96
N VAL A 659 28.66 -2.19 -24.89
CA VAL A 659 29.43 -2.80 -25.97
C VAL A 659 30.89 -2.86 -25.51
N VAL A 660 31.41 -4.08 -25.37
CA VAL A 660 32.83 -4.30 -25.09
C VAL A 660 33.58 -4.29 -26.42
N ASP A 661 34.15 -3.14 -26.78
CA ASP A 661 35.15 -3.06 -27.85
C ASP A 661 36.51 -3.54 -27.32
N THR A 662 37.12 -4.49 -28.01
CA THR A 662 38.34 -5.19 -27.59
C THR A 662 39.62 -4.63 -28.23
N THR A 663 39.61 -3.38 -28.72
CA THR A 663 40.68 -2.87 -29.63
C THR A 663 41.41 -1.57 -29.24
N THR A 664 41.77 -1.33 -27.96
CA THR A 664 42.86 -0.36 -27.66
C THR A 664 43.58 -0.57 -26.31
N PRO A 665 44.91 -0.83 -26.28
CA PRO A 665 45.67 -1.01 -25.04
C PRO A 665 46.43 0.26 -24.60
N ARG A 666 45.80 1.15 -23.79
CA ARG A 666 46.55 2.26 -23.14
C ARG A 666 45.95 2.97 -21.91
N VAL A 667 44.93 2.42 -21.23
CA VAL A 667 44.25 3.12 -20.10
C VAL A 667 44.16 2.26 -18.81
N ILE A 668 45.00 1.23 -18.69
CA ILE A 668 44.91 0.24 -17.61
C ILE A 668 45.82 0.56 -16.40
N GLU A 669 47.02 1.11 -16.61
CA GLU A 669 48.03 1.26 -15.54
C GLU A 669 47.71 2.35 -14.50
N GLU A 670 47.20 3.52 -14.92
CA GLU A 670 46.77 4.57 -13.98
C GLU A 670 45.54 4.15 -13.16
N SER A 671 44.62 3.39 -13.77
CA SER A 671 43.37 2.95 -13.15
C SER A 671 43.60 1.97 -11.99
N VAL A 672 44.54 1.02 -12.15
CA VAL A 672 44.88 0.05 -11.10
C VAL A 672 45.62 0.74 -9.94
N THR A 673 46.56 1.63 -10.24
CA THR A 673 47.38 2.32 -9.23
C THR A 673 46.52 3.15 -8.27
N VAL A 674 45.55 3.92 -8.79
CA VAL A 674 44.62 4.72 -7.98
C VAL A 674 43.64 3.83 -7.19
N CYS A 675 43.25 2.66 -7.71
CA CYS A 675 42.36 1.75 -7.00
C CYS A 675 43.04 1.10 -5.78
N CYS A 676 44.29 0.64 -5.93
CA CYS A 676 45.07 0.06 -4.83
C CYS A 676 45.37 1.08 -3.72
N ALA A 677 45.76 2.31 -4.09
CA ALA A 677 46.02 3.38 -3.11
C ALA A 677 44.77 3.76 -2.29
N ASN A 678 43.58 3.73 -2.89
CA ASN A 678 42.33 3.99 -2.18
C ASN A 678 41.89 2.80 -1.30
N MET A 679 42.14 1.55 -1.72
CA MET A 679 41.91 0.39 -0.85
C MET A 679 42.81 0.40 0.39
N GLN A 680 44.09 0.77 0.25
CA GLN A 680 45.00 0.86 1.41
C GLN A 680 44.62 1.99 2.38
N ARG A 681 44.07 3.11 1.89
CA ARG A 681 43.48 4.14 2.77
C ARG A 681 42.21 3.66 3.49
N ALA A 682 41.33 2.95 2.78
CA ALA A 682 40.09 2.41 3.35
C ALA A 682 40.32 1.34 4.43
N GLN A 683 41.55 0.83 4.59
CA GLN A 683 41.95 -0.09 5.67
C GLN A 683 42.61 0.62 6.87
N GLN A 684 42.75 1.96 6.86
CA GLN A 684 43.39 2.73 7.93
C GLN A 684 42.47 3.76 8.62
N GLU A 685 41.23 3.91 8.16
CA GLU A 685 40.19 4.69 8.85
C GLU A 685 39.33 3.76 9.73
N PRO A 686 39.15 4.04 11.03
CA PRO A 686 38.32 3.21 11.91
C PRO A 686 36.82 3.37 11.56
N PRO A 687 36.02 2.29 11.61
CA PRO A 687 34.59 2.37 11.34
C PRO A 687 33.87 3.17 12.44
N LEU A 688 33.00 4.10 12.03
CA LEU A 688 32.14 4.87 12.92
C LEU A 688 30.93 4.05 13.42
N GLU A 689 31.20 3.00 14.21
CA GLU A 689 30.20 2.40 15.09
C GLU A 689 30.20 3.10 16.45
N MET A 690 29.24 4.01 16.68
CA MET A 690 28.95 4.50 18.03
C MET A 690 28.41 3.35 18.88
N SER A 691 29.23 2.81 19.77
CA SER A 691 28.87 1.62 20.53
C SER A 691 27.92 1.95 21.68
N LEU A 692 27.00 1.04 22.00
CA LEU A 692 26.10 1.16 23.16
C LEU A 692 26.88 1.30 24.49
N ARG A 693 28.13 0.81 24.50
CA ARG A 693 29.09 0.87 25.61
C ARG A 693 29.52 2.29 25.96
N GLU A 694 29.63 3.19 24.98
CA GLU A 694 30.04 4.58 25.21
C GLU A 694 28.93 5.41 25.85
N HIS A 695 27.66 5.17 25.47
CA HIS A 695 26.52 5.77 26.16
C HIS A 695 26.43 5.33 27.63
N LEU A 696 26.71 4.04 27.92
CA LEU A 696 26.74 3.53 29.30
C LEU A 696 27.94 4.06 30.11
N LEU A 697 29.10 4.24 29.47
CA LEU A 697 30.27 4.86 30.12
C LEU A 697 30.02 6.34 30.43
N ALA A 698 29.43 7.09 29.49
CA ALA A 698 29.04 8.49 29.72
C ALA A 698 28.00 8.63 30.85
N ALA A 699 27.04 7.70 30.96
CA ALA A 699 26.10 7.66 32.07
C ALA A 699 26.79 7.37 33.42
N SER A 700 27.79 6.49 33.44
CA SER A 700 28.53 6.08 34.65
C SER A 700 29.46 7.15 35.23
N GLN A 701 29.91 8.12 34.43
CA GLN A 701 30.87 9.15 34.89
C GLN A 701 30.20 10.30 35.65
N ASN A 702 28.86 10.41 35.60
CA ASN A 702 28.11 11.52 36.21
C ASN A 702 27.58 11.24 37.63
N THR A 703 27.98 10.13 38.27
CA THR A 703 27.50 9.72 39.61
C THR A 703 28.54 9.75 40.73
N ASN A 704 29.74 10.30 40.49
CA ASN A 704 30.81 10.41 41.49
C ASN A 704 30.92 11.83 42.10
N ALA A 705 29.83 12.30 42.71
CA ALA A 705 29.81 13.47 43.59
C ALA A 705 28.95 13.17 44.83
N ALA A 706 29.58 12.99 45.99
CA ALA A 706 28.89 12.58 47.21
C ALA A 706 28.29 13.79 47.96
N PRO A 707 26.96 13.82 48.25
CA PRO A 707 26.38 14.77 49.18
C PRO A 707 26.73 14.42 50.63
N ALA A 708 26.97 15.44 51.47
CA ALA A 708 27.20 15.26 52.90
C ALA A 708 25.92 14.82 53.66
N PRO A 709 26.03 14.08 54.77
CA PRO A 709 24.87 13.62 55.54
C PRO A 709 24.19 14.76 56.30
N TYR A 710 22.86 14.84 56.20
CA TYR A 710 22.04 15.71 57.04
C TYR A 710 21.80 15.08 58.44
N PRO A 711 21.70 15.89 59.51
CA PRO A 711 21.53 15.40 60.88
C PRO A 711 20.09 14.91 61.17
N PRO A 712 19.91 14.01 62.17
CA PRO A 712 18.59 13.53 62.57
C PRO A 712 17.80 14.59 63.36
N PRO A 713 16.45 14.64 63.23
CA PRO A 713 15.60 15.47 64.09
C PRO A 713 15.64 15.00 65.56
N GLY A 714 15.82 15.94 66.49
CA GLY A 714 15.68 15.70 67.92
C GLY A 714 14.22 15.60 68.37
N PRO A 715 13.96 15.10 69.60
CA PRO A 715 12.61 14.87 70.11
C PRO A 715 11.93 16.15 70.64
N THR A 716 10.60 16.18 70.61
CA THR A 716 9.80 17.22 71.29
C THR A 716 8.69 16.59 72.15
N GLN A 717 8.55 17.12 73.36
CA GLN A 717 7.53 16.80 74.38
C GLN A 717 6.25 17.61 74.14
N ALA A 718 5.06 17.35 74.71
CA ALA A 718 4.45 16.19 75.40
C ALA A 718 2.94 16.53 75.67
N GLN A 719 2.30 15.83 76.62
CA GLN A 719 0.97 16.05 77.22
C GLN A 719 -0.28 15.55 76.45
N SER A 720 -1.34 15.03 77.10
CA SER A 720 -1.47 14.13 78.28
C SER A 720 -2.94 13.66 78.40
N HIS A 721 -3.19 12.68 79.30
CA HIS A 721 -4.51 12.10 79.65
C HIS A 721 -5.13 11.16 78.59
N GLU A 722 -5.65 9.98 78.93
CA GLU A 722 -5.63 9.27 80.22
C GLU A 722 -5.69 7.73 80.05
N MET A 723 -5.40 7.00 81.12
CA MET A 723 -5.34 5.53 81.20
C MET A 723 -6.15 5.07 82.41
N PRO A 724 -6.81 3.90 82.36
CA PRO A 724 -6.26 2.78 83.16
C PRO A 724 -6.52 1.34 82.66
N TYR A 725 -5.49 0.48 82.83
CA TYR A 725 -5.57 -0.93 83.31
C TYR A 725 -6.16 -2.02 82.38
N GLN A 726 -5.72 -3.30 82.39
CA GLN A 726 -4.49 -3.91 82.94
C GLN A 726 -4.14 -5.27 82.24
N ARG A 727 -3.05 -5.91 82.70
CA ARG A 727 -2.42 -7.23 82.40
C ARG A 727 -3.38 -8.42 82.14
N SER A 728 -3.00 -9.57 81.54
CA SER A 728 -1.78 -10.39 81.71
C SER A 728 -1.56 -11.43 80.57
N GLU A 729 -0.32 -11.67 80.08
CA GLU A 729 0.52 -12.90 80.26
C GLU A 729 0.04 -14.21 79.57
N GLY A 730 0.92 -15.12 79.09
CA GLY A 730 0.43 -16.51 78.86
C GLY A 730 1.19 -17.65 78.13
N SER A 731 2.24 -17.47 77.32
CA SER A 731 3.10 -18.61 76.85
C SER A 731 2.44 -19.71 75.92
N PRO A 732 3.05 -20.88 75.55
CA PRO A 732 3.25 -21.19 74.11
C PRO A 732 3.03 -22.69 73.66
N HIS A 733 3.66 -23.05 72.52
CA HIS A 733 3.88 -24.36 71.85
C HIS A 733 2.94 -24.81 70.70
N GLU A 734 3.51 -24.68 69.49
CA GLU A 734 3.68 -25.69 68.42
C GLU A 734 2.84 -26.98 68.40
N GLN A 735 2.31 -27.33 67.22
CA GLN A 735 2.77 -28.51 66.45
C GLN A 735 2.40 -28.42 64.96
N HIS A 736 3.14 -29.11 64.09
CA HIS A 736 2.93 -29.19 62.63
C HIS A 736 2.06 -30.39 62.24
N HIS A 737 1.43 -30.37 61.06
CA HIS A 737 1.35 -31.53 60.14
C HIS A 737 1.02 -31.11 58.69
N HIS A 738 0.89 -32.06 57.75
CA HIS A 738 1.22 -31.92 56.33
C HIS A 738 0.09 -32.28 55.32
N LEU A 739 0.16 -31.65 54.14
CA LEU A 739 -0.07 -32.16 52.76
C LEU A 739 -1.44 -32.73 52.29
N ASP A 740 -2.06 -31.95 51.37
CA ASP A 740 -2.31 -32.32 49.94
C ASP A 740 -3.52 -33.24 49.56
N PRO A 741 -3.87 -33.49 48.26
CA PRO A 741 -4.98 -32.78 47.61
C PRO A 741 -5.98 -33.66 46.79
N ASN A 742 -6.61 -33.07 45.74
CA ASN A 742 -7.48 -33.67 44.66
C ASN A 742 -9.01 -33.81 44.97
N VAL A 743 -9.98 -33.77 44.03
CA VAL A 743 -10.10 -33.37 42.58
C VAL A 743 -11.61 -33.21 42.20
N THR A 744 -11.94 -32.61 41.03
CA THR A 744 -13.31 -32.52 40.38
C THR A 744 -14.43 -31.72 41.09
N GLY A 745 -15.52 -31.29 40.44
CA GLY A 745 -15.85 -31.27 39.01
C GLY A 745 -17.35 -30.98 38.70
N GLN A 746 -17.64 -30.42 37.51
CA GLN A 746 -18.93 -30.26 36.80
C GLN A 746 -20.15 -29.49 37.41
N GLN A 747 -20.60 -28.50 36.61
CA GLN A 747 -21.98 -28.19 36.14
C GLN A 747 -23.21 -28.26 37.08
N MET A 748 -24.04 -27.20 37.00
CA MET A 748 -25.41 -27.11 37.55
C MET A 748 -26.40 -26.61 36.45
N PRO A 749 -27.66 -27.09 36.41
CA PRO A 749 -28.63 -26.74 35.37
C PRO A 749 -29.53 -25.53 35.71
N TYR A 750 -30.25 -25.01 34.70
CA TYR A 750 -31.33 -24.03 34.81
C TYR A 750 -32.70 -24.68 35.10
N GLY A 751 -33.63 -23.96 35.75
CA GLY A 751 -35.07 -24.28 35.75
C GLY A 751 -35.88 -23.56 36.83
N MET A 752 -37.16 -23.26 36.54
CA MET A 752 -38.19 -22.65 37.43
C MET A 752 -37.90 -21.18 37.85
N ALA A 753 -38.71 -20.14 37.63
CA ALA A 753 -40.14 -19.94 37.32
C ALA A 753 -41.10 -20.40 38.45
N GLY A 754 -42.05 -19.59 38.94
CA GLY A 754 -42.37 -18.17 38.69
C GLY A 754 -43.82 -17.85 39.08
N ASP A 755 -44.13 -16.63 39.57
CA ASP A 755 -45.50 -16.22 39.95
C ASP A 755 -45.65 -14.69 40.12
N GLY A 756 -46.88 -14.14 40.00
CA GLY A 756 -47.28 -12.91 40.72
C GLY A 756 -47.45 -11.55 40.00
N MET A 757 -48.33 -11.46 38.99
CA MET A 757 -49.28 -10.36 38.61
C MET A 757 -48.95 -8.83 38.64
N ASP A 758 -49.56 -8.15 37.64
CA ASP A 758 -49.71 -6.71 37.32
C ASP A 758 -49.78 -5.65 38.45
N ASP A 759 -49.25 -4.43 38.20
CA ASP A 759 -50.05 -3.25 37.74
C ASP A 759 -49.21 -1.93 37.68
N GLY A 760 -49.60 -0.98 36.80
CA GLY A 760 -49.26 0.46 36.91
C GLY A 760 -48.00 1.03 36.20
N MET A 761 -48.09 2.29 35.74
CA MET A 761 -47.00 3.04 35.08
C MET A 761 -46.01 3.72 36.06
N GLY A 762 -44.74 3.88 35.66
CA GLY A 762 -43.62 4.41 36.47
C GLY A 762 -43.56 5.96 36.63
N PRO A 763 -42.38 6.61 36.77
CA PRO A 763 -40.99 6.12 36.59
C PRO A 763 -40.06 6.29 37.83
N ASN A 764 -38.78 5.93 37.66
CA ASN A 764 -37.62 6.22 38.54
C ASN A 764 -37.66 5.72 40.01
N SER A 765 -36.96 4.61 40.28
CA SER A 765 -36.22 4.45 41.54
C SER A 765 -34.89 3.71 41.33
N ALA A 766 -33.85 4.08 42.08
CA ALA A 766 -32.50 3.54 41.90
C ALA A 766 -32.26 2.30 42.78
N LYS A 767 -31.79 1.19 42.18
CA LYS A 767 -31.37 0.00 42.94
C LYS A 767 -30.11 0.32 43.75
N GLY A 768 -30.26 0.41 45.08
CA GLY A 768 -29.17 0.74 46.00
C GLY A 768 -28.02 -0.26 45.98
N LYS A 769 -26.79 0.23 45.83
CA LYS A 769 -25.58 -0.57 46.04
C LYS A 769 -25.44 -0.85 47.54
N ARG A 770 -25.39 -2.13 47.92
CA ARG A 770 -25.21 -2.55 49.32
C ARG A 770 -23.79 -2.18 49.77
N GLU A 771 -23.66 -1.12 50.58
CA GLU A 771 -22.34 -0.62 50.98
C GLU A 771 -21.56 -1.66 51.80
N LEU A 772 -20.38 -2.03 51.30
CA LEU A 772 -19.40 -2.82 52.04
C LEU A 772 -18.70 -1.90 53.04
N SER A 773 -18.77 -2.27 54.33
CA SER A 773 -18.15 -1.48 55.40
C SER A 773 -16.66 -1.23 55.14
N THR A 774 -16.19 -0.07 55.58
CA THR A 774 -14.81 0.42 55.38
C THR A 774 -13.75 -0.62 55.76
N SER A 775 -14.00 -1.40 56.81
CA SER A 775 -13.19 -2.56 57.23
C SER A 775 -13.00 -3.61 56.11
N LYS A 776 -14.08 -4.07 55.45
CA LYS A 776 -14.01 -5.05 54.36
C LYS A 776 -13.28 -4.49 53.14
N ARG A 777 -13.54 -3.23 52.78
CA ARG A 777 -12.90 -2.56 51.64
C ARG A 777 -11.39 -2.37 51.88
N ALA A 778 -11.00 -2.01 53.11
CA ALA A 778 -9.59 -1.94 53.51
C ALA A 778 -8.91 -3.33 53.54
N ALA A 779 -9.63 -4.39 53.92
CA ALA A 779 -9.12 -5.76 53.86
C ALA A 779 -8.88 -6.22 52.40
N GLN A 780 -9.82 -5.97 51.48
CA GLN A 780 -9.65 -6.25 50.05
C GLN A 780 -8.47 -5.47 49.45
N ASN A 781 -8.32 -4.18 49.76
CA ASN A 781 -7.19 -3.39 49.28
C ASN A 781 -5.84 -3.93 49.78
N ARG A 782 -5.75 -4.37 51.05
CA ARG A 782 -4.54 -5.03 51.58
C ARG A 782 -4.26 -6.38 50.92
N ALA A 783 -5.28 -7.16 50.61
CA ALA A 783 -5.14 -8.43 49.89
C ALA A 783 -4.65 -8.19 48.45
N ALA A 784 -5.26 -7.24 47.73
CA ALA A 784 -4.85 -6.85 46.38
C ALA A 784 -3.39 -6.33 46.34
N GLN A 785 -2.98 -5.51 47.31
CA GLN A 785 -1.59 -5.05 47.44
C GLN A 785 -0.60 -6.19 47.72
N ARG A 786 -0.96 -7.20 48.51
CA ARG A 786 -0.13 -8.41 48.72
C ARG A 786 0.00 -9.23 47.44
N ALA A 787 -1.11 -9.50 46.76
CA ALA A 787 -1.10 -10.23 45.49
C ALA A 787 -0.33 -9.48 44.38
N PHE A 788 -0.39 -8.15 44.36
CA PHE A 788 0.42 -7.33 43.45
C PHE A 788 1.92 -7.43 43.75
N ARG A 789 2.32 -7.40 45.03
CA ARG A 789 3.73 -7.59 45.44
C ARG A 789 4.26 -8.97 45.04
N GLN A 790 3.52 -10.04 45.34
CA GLN A 790 3.91 -11.40 44.93
C GLN A 790 4.04 -11.56 43.41
N ARG A 791 3.11 -10.97 42.62
CA ARG A 791 3.25 -10.95 41.15
C ARG A 791 4.46 -10.16 40.67
N LYS A 792 4.76 -9.01 41.29
CA LYS A 792 5.95 -8.21 40.98
C LYS A 792 7.25 -8.96 41.32
N GLU A 793 7.31 -9.61 42.49
CA GLU A 793 8.46 -10.40 42.94
C GLU A 793 8.70 -11.60 42.02
N GLY A 794 7.64 -12.33 41.63
CA GLY A 794 7.73 -13.42 40.64
C GLY A 794 8.17 -12.95 39.25
N TYR A 795 7.71 -11.78 38.82
CA TYR A 795 8.11 -11.17 37.53
C TYR A 795 9.57 -10.69 37.55
N ILE A 796 10.03 -10.10 38.65
CA ILE A 796 11.46 -9.73 38.85
C ILE A 796 12.33 -10.98 38.77
N LYS A 797 11.98 -12.04 39.51
CA LYS A 797 12.77 -13.29 39.49
C LYS A 797 12.83 -13.91 38.09
N LYS A 798 11.74 -13.84 37.31
CA LYS A 798 11.73 -14.30 35.91
C LYS A 798 12.63 -13.43 35.01
N LEU A 799 12.67 -12.11 35.22
CA LEU A 799 13.59 -11.22 34.50
C LEU A 799 15.05 -11.49 34.86
N GLU A 800 15.37 -11.75 36.14
CA GLU A 800 16.72 -12.12 36.59
C GLU A 800 17.20 -13.42 35.92
N GLU A 801 16.30 -14.41 35.79
CA GLU A 801 16.55 -15.67 35.10
C GLU A 801 16.77 -15.44 33.59
N GLN A 802 15.92 -14.64 32.93
CA GLN A 802 16.08 -14.29 31.51
C GLN A 802 17.37 -13.47 31.22
N VAL A 803 17.82 -12.60 32.13
CA VAL A 803 19.09 -11.87 32.00
C VAL A 803 20.29 -12.82 32.14
N LYS A 804 20.19 -13.83 33.01
CA LYS A 804 21.21 -14.88 33.15
C LYS A 804 21.29 -15.75 31.89
N ASP A 805 20.16 -16.14 31.32
CA ASP A 805 20.11 -16.91 30.07
C ASP A 805 20.67 -16.11 28.89
N PHE A 806 20.32 -14.81 28.79
CA PHE A 806 20.88 -13.91 27.78
C PHE A 806 22.39 -13.76 27.92
N SER A 807 22.91 -13.65 29.15
CA SER A 807 24.35 -13.59 29.43
C SER A 807 25.08 -14.88 29.03
N SER A 808 24.44 -16.03 29.20
CA SER A 808 24.95 -17.33 28.72
C SER A 808 24.98 -17.39 27.19
N MET A 809 23.90 -16.94 26.54
CA MET A 809 23.78 -16.90 25.09
C MET A 809 24.80 -15.94 24.44
N GLU A 810 25.06 -14.78 25.06
CA GLU A 810 26.06 -13.82 24.59
C GLU A 810 27.48 -14.41 24.64
N ASN A 811 27.81 -15.20 25.67
CA ASN A 811 29.09 -15.89 25.78
C ASN A 811 29.23 -17.03 24.74
N ASN A 812 28.16 -17.81 24.51
CA ASN A 812 28.14 -18.83 23.46
C ASN A 812 28.28 -18.20 22.06
N TYR A 813 27.65 -17.06 21.81
CA TYR A 813 27.80 -16.31 20.57
C TYR A 813 29.25 -15.85 20.35
N LYS A 814 29.91 -15.29 21.39
CA LYS A 814 31.33 -14.88 21.33
C LYS A 814 32.26 -16.07 21.06
N ALA A 815 31.97 -17.24 21.63
CA ALA A 815 32.72 -18.47 21.35
C ALA A 815 32.57 -18.90 19.87
N LEU A 816 31.34 -19.02 19.38
CA LEU A 816 31.04 -19.37 17.98
C LEU A 816 31.60 -18.34 16.98
N GLN A 817 31.64 -17.05 17.34
CA GLN A 817 32.22 -16.00 16.52
C GLN A 817 33.75 -16.13 16.43
N ASN A 818 34.42 -16.49 17.53
CA ASN A 818 35.86 -16.77 17.56
C ASN A 818 36.22 -18.04 16.78
N GLU A 819 35.42 -19.10 16.91
CA GLU A 819 35.55 -20.33 16.09
C GLU A 819 35.38 -20.03 14.60
N ASN A 820 34.36 -19.25 14.22
CA ASN A 820 34.18 -18.78 12.84
C ASN A 820 35.35 -17.94 12.34
N TYR A 821 36.01 -17.16 13.21
CA TYR A 821 37.22 -16.42 12.84
C TYR A 821 38.39 -17.38 12.56
N GLN A 822 38.64 -18.33 13.46
CA GLN A 822 39.70 -19.34 13.30
C GLN A 822 39.49 -20.22 12.05
N LEU A 823 38.25 -20.62 11.76
CA LEU A 823 37.89 -21.34 10.54
C LEU A 823 38.15 -20.50 9.28
N ARG A 824 37.87 -19.19 9.29
CA ARG A 824 38.17 -18.30 8.15
C ARG A 824 39.66 -18.13 7.93
N GLU A 825 40.44 -17.90 8.98
CA GLU A 825 41.90 -17.83 8.88
C GLU A 825 42.50 -19.15 8.36
N TYR A 826 41.99 -20.31 8.83
CA TYR A 826 42.41 -21.62 8.33
C TYR A 826 42.08 -21.81 6.84
N ILE A 827 40.87 -21.44 6.40
CA ILE A 827 40.46 -21.50 4.99
C ILE A 827 41.31 -20.55 4.12
N LEU A 828 41.59 -19.34 4.58
CA LEU A 828 42.44 -18.38 3.87
C LEU A 828 43.89 -18.88 3.76
N ASN A 829 44.43 -19.49 4.82
CA ASN A 829 45.76 -20.10 4.80
C ASN A 829 45.83 -21.28 3.80
N LEU A 830 44.82 -22.16 3.83
CA LEU A 830 44.69 -23.24 2.84
C LEU A 830 44.59 -22.71 1.41
N GLN A 831 43.82 -21.64 1.17
CA GLN A 831 43.69 -21.03 -0.14
C GLN A 831 45.02 -20.40 -0.63
N SER A 832 45.75 -19.69 0.24
CA SER A 832 47.08 -19.15 -0.11
C SER A 832 48.05 -20.28 -0.45
N ARG A 833 48.12 -21.34 0.37
CA ARG A 833 49.02 -22.47 0.12
C ARG A 833 48.64 -23.29 -1.11
N LEU A 834 47.35 -23.46 -1.41
CA LEU A 834 46.88 -24.08 -2.66
C LEU A 834 47.27 -23.28 -3.92
N LEU A 835 47.45 -21.96 -3.81
CA LEU A 835 47.97 -21.09 -4.87
C LEU A 835 49.50 -21.11 -4.96
N GLU A 836 50.20 -21.50 -3.89
CA GLU A 836 51.66 -21.40 -3.78
C GLU A 836 52.41 -22.73 -4.00
N ASN A 837 51.92 -23.87 -3.50
CA ASN A 837 52.53 -25.19 -3.73
C ASN A 837 51.58 -26.38 -3.49
N GLN A 838 51.78 -27.47 -4.24
CA GLN A 838 51.06 -28.73 -4.01
C GLN A 838 51.62 -29.49 -2.79
N ALA A 839 50.70 -30.04 -1.99
CA ALA A 839 50.92 -31.08 -0.98
C ALA A 839 51.80 -30.74 0.25
N GLU A 840 51.34 -29.83 1.12
CA GLU A 840 51.53 -30.01 2.58
C GLU A 840 50.47 -29.23 3.38
N PHE A 841 49.68 -29.92 4.20
CA PHE A 841 48.57 -29.34 4.97
C PHE A 841 48.96 -29.07 6.43
N PRO A 842 48.62 -27.91 7.01
CA PRO A 842 48.74 -27.71 8.45
C PRO A 842 47.75 -28.62 9.21
N PRO A 843 48.08 -29.10 10.42
CA PRO A 843 47.14 -29.86 11.23
C PRO A 843 45.92 -29.00 11.60
N ALA A 844 44.75 -29.65 11.71
CA ALA A 844 43.52 -28.98 12.12
C ALA A 844 43.65 -28.34 13.53
N PRO A 845 42.90 -27.26 13.81
CA PRO A 845 42.78 -26.74 15.17
C PRO A 845 42.41 -27.86 16.16
N SER A 846 43.01 -27.87 17.35
CA SER A 846 42.98 -29.00 18.29
C SER A 846 41.59 -29.38 18.86
N HIS A 847 40.55 -28.64 18.52
CA HIS A 847 39.15 -28.92 18.84
C HIS A 847 38.38 -29.56 17.67
N ILE A 848 38.98 -29.67 16.48
CA ILE A 848 38.36 -30.20 15.25
C ILE A 848 39.00 -31.56 14.93
N ASN A 849 38.27 -32.65 15.17
CA ASN A 849 38.73 -34.00 14.86
C ASN A 849 38.22 -34.44 13.47
N LEU A 850 39.13 -34.83 12.57
CA LEU A 850 38.83 -35.18 11.17
C LEU A 850 39.16 -36.64 10.81
N SER A 851 39.44 -37.50 11.81
CA SER A 851 39.90 -38.87 11.61
C SER A 851 38.77 -39.89 11.41
N THR A 852 38.20 -39.93 10.20
CA THR A 852 37.46 -41.09 9.68
C THR A 852 38.02 -41.47 8.30
N GLU A 853 38.99 -42.39 8.27
CA GLU A 853 39.63 -42.84 7.03
C GLU A 853 38.79 -43.89 6.27
N GLY A 854 38.86 -43.83 4.94
CA GLY A 854 38.32 -44.83 4.03
C GLY A 854 39.12 -44.84 2.72
N GLY A 855 40.19 -45.64 2.67
CA GLY A 855 41.12 -45.70 1.54
C GLY A 855 40.55 -46.42 0.30
N PRO A 856 41.06 -46.12 -0.92
CA PRO A 856 40.50 -46.64 -2.17
C PRO A 856 41.11 -47.97 -2.65
N PRO A 857 40.32 -48.86 -3.28
CA PRO A 857 40.80 -49.88 -4.21
C PRO A 857 40.69 -49.43 -5.69
N ASN A 858 41.24 -50.25 -6.59
CA ASN A 858 41.53 -49.88 -7.99
C ASN A 858 40.52 -50.45 -9.02
N GLN A 859 40.67 -50.07 -10.29
CA GLN A 859 39.82 -50.39 -11.45
C GLN A 859 39.60 -51.91 -11.69
N GLN A 860 38.34 -52.35 -11.90
CA GLN A 860 37.98 -53.30 -12.97
C GLN A 860 36.44 -53.44 -13.20
N SER A 861 36.08 -53.50 -14.50
CA SER A 861 34.86 -54.01 -15.18
C SER A 861 33.53 -54.33 -14.45
N ASP A 862 32.46 -53.80 -15.03
CA ASP A 862 31.06 -54.31 -15.10
C ASP A 862 30.24 -54.34 -13.77
N PRO A 863 28.91 -54.63 -13.79
CA PRO A 863 27.94 -53.54 -13.86
C PRO A 863 26.94 -53.52 -12.68
N TYR A 864 26.74 -52.35 -12.06
CA TYR A 864 25.84 -52.21 -10.92
C TYR A 864 24.34 -52.09 -11.30
N PRO A 865 23.43 -52.74 -10.55
CA PRO A 865 21.98 -52.60 -10.71
C PRO A 865 21.44 -51.29 -10.11
N SER A 866 20.14 -51.02 -10.30
CA SER A 866 19.48 -49.79 -9.88
C SER A 866 19.21 -49.72 -8.37
N ALA A 867 19.17 -48.49 -7.84
CA ALA A 867 19.01 -48.18 -6.41
C ALA A 867 17.65 -48.54 -5.78
N GLU A 868 16.75 -49.23 -6.50
CA GLU A 868 15.45 -49.69 -5.96
C GLU A 868 15.55 -50.98 -5.13
N GLN A 869 16.67 -51.72 -5.20
CA GLN A 869 16.83 -52.96 -4.42
C GLN A 869 17.33 -52.70 -2.99
N GLN A 870 18.30 -51.81 -2.79
CA GLN A 870 18.85 -51.51 -1.45
C GLN A 870 17.79 -50.92 -0.49
N LEU A 871 16.83 -50.17 -1.03
CA LEU A 871 15.71 -49.59 -0.26
C LEU A 871 14.63 -50.61 0.16
N ARG A 872 14.72 -51.88 -0.24
CA ARG A 872 13.82 -52.95 0.24
C ARG A 872 14.42 -53.73 1.40
N ASP A 873 15.69 -54.11 1.29
CA ASP A 873 16.34 -54.99 2.26
C ASP A 873 16.49 -54.32 3.65
N GLU A 874 16.66 -52.99 3.71
CA GLU A 874 16.67 -52.24 4.99
C GLU A 874 15.31 -52.19 5.70
N MET A 875 14.19 -52.40 4.99
CA MET A 875 12.85 -52.40 5.59
C MET A 875 12.47 -53.74 6.25
N GLU A 876 13.15 -54.85 5.90
CA GLU A 876 12.84 -56.19 6.42
C GLU A 876 13.70 -56.60 7.64
N HIS A 877 14.43 -55.67 8.26
CA HIS A 877 15.34 -55.96 9.40
C HIS A 877 15.04 -55.20 10.71
N GLN A 878 13.86 -54.60 10.86
CA GLN A 878 13.40 -54.01 12.15
C GLN A 878 12.09 -54.61 12.69
N GLN A 879 11.76 -55.87 12.33
CA GLN A 879 10.61 -56.60 12.88
C GLN A 879 10.93 -58.02 13.37
N HIS A 880 11.96 -58.19 14.20
CA HIS A 880 12.04 -59.33 15.15
C HIS A 880 13.06 -59.08 16.27
N ASP A 881 12.61 -58.47 17.38
CA ASP A 881 12.69 -59.11 18.70
C ASP A 881 11.78 -58.40 19.72
N GLY A 882 11.35 -59.06 20.79
CA GLY A 882 10.47 -58.42 21.79
C GLY A 882 10.08 -59.24 23.02
N GLY A 883 10.19 -58.60 24.19
CA GLY A 883 9.75 -59.05 25.51
C GLY A 883 10.23 -58.07 26.59
N GLU A 884 9.54 -57.81 27.70
CA GLU A 884 8.26 -58.34 28.18
C GLU A 884 7.29 -57.21 28.63
N MET A 885 6.17 -57.57 29.25
CA MET A 885 4.95 -56.74 29.39
C MET A 885 4.74 -56.15 30.80
N ASP A 886 3.87 -55.14 30.92
CA ASP A 886 2.63 -55.25 31.73
C ASP A 886 1.56 -54.24 31.24
N PRO A 887 0.23 -54.50 31.35
CA PRO A 887 -0.72 -53.96 30.37
C PRO A 887 -1.94 -53.25 30.98
N ASN A 888 -1.95 -51.91 31.04
CA ASN A 888 -3.16 -51.17 31.43
C ASN A 888 -3.42 -49.84 30.67
N GLN A 889 -4.58 -49.83 30.01
CA GLN A 889 -5.35 -48.72 29.42
C GLN A 889 -5.00 -48.21 28.00
N PRO A 890 -6.00 -47.70 27.22
CA PRO A 890 -5.89 -47.58 25.76
C PRO A 890 -6.13 -46.17 25.18
N HIS A 891 -5.64 -45.92 23.96
CA HIS A 891 -6.08 -44.79 23.13
C HIS A 891 -6.31 -45.21 21.65
N PRO A 892 -7.20 -44.52 20.90
CA PRO A 892 -7.72 -44.99 19.60
C PRO A 892 -6.86 -44.57 18.38
N PRO A 893 -7.06 -45.21 17.21
CA PRO A 893 -6.19 -45.05 16.03
C PRO A 893 -6.60 -43.92 15.06
N PRO A 894 -5.65 -43.37 14.27
CA PRO A 894 -5.92 -42.50 13.11
C PRO A 894 -6.29 -43.32 11.83
N PRO A 895 -6.88 -42.68 10.80
CA PRO A 895 -7.44 -43.36 9.62
C PRO A 895 -6.42 -43.69 8.51
N ALA A 896 -6.80 -44.63 7.63
CA ALA A 896 -5.97 -45.21 6.56
C ALA A 896 -6.07 -44.46 5.20
N PRO A 897 -5.04 -44.59 4.32
CA PRO A 897 -5.02 -43.99 2.98
C PRO A 897 -5.80 -44.79 1.92
N VAL A 898 -6.10 -44.15 0.77
CA VAL A 898 -6.87 -44.71 -0.35
C VAL A 898 -5.98 -45.04 -1.55
N VAL A 899 -6.28 -46.15 -2.24
CA VAL A 899 -5.50 -46.73 -3.35
C VAL A 899 -5.95 -46.19 -4.72
N ALA A 900 -5.01 -46.03 -5.65
CA ALA A 900 -5.28 -45.65 -7.05
C ALA A 900 -5.56 -46.87 -7.96
N ARG A 901 -6.41 -46.69 -8.98
CA ARG A 901 -6.64 -47.63 -10.10
C ARG A 901 -6.97 -46.91 -11.41
N GLU A 902 -7.03 -47.69 -12.49
CA GLU A 902 -6.60 -47.29 -13.84
C GLU A 902 -7.72 -46.89 -14.84
N ASP A 903 -7.25 -46.54 -16.03
CA ASP A 903 -7.88 -46.05 -17.27
C ASP A 903 -9.22 -46.71 -17.70
N PRO A 904 -10.27 -45.93 -18.06
CA PRO A 904 -11.54 -46.43 -18.57
C PRO A 904 -11.65 -46.38 -20.10
N SER A 905 -11.63 -47.53 -20.76
CA SER A 905 -12.10 -47.67 -22.15
C SER A 905 -12.98 -48.92 -22.35
N ALA A 906 -13.80 -48.89 -23.41
CA ALA A 906 -14.77 -49.93 -23.85
C ALA A 906 -16.14 -50.04 -23.12
N VAL A 907 -17.12 -49.32 -23.67
CA VAL A 907 -18.46 -49.81 -24.10
C VAL A 907 -19.34 -50.62 -23.11
N SER A 908 -20.49 -50.03 -22.72
CA SER A 908 -21.80 -50.49 -23.23
C SER A 908 -22.89 -49.42 -23.07
N ARG A 909 -23.99 -49.55 -23.83
CA ARG A 909 -25.16 -48.65 -23.76
C ARG A 909 -26.30 -49.32 -23.00
N GLY A 910 -26.83 -48.66 -21.97
CA GLY A 910 -28.08 -49.06 -21.30
C GLY A 910 -28.26 -48.34 -19.97
N GLY A 911 -29.35 -47.59 -19.80
CA GLY A 911 -29.67 -46.90 -18.55
C GLY A 911 -29.59 -45.36 -18.59
N LEU A 912 -30.31 -44.71 -19.52
CA LEU A 912 -30.40 -43.24 -19.56
C LEU A 912 -31.82 -42.73 -19.93
N GLU A 913 -32.85 -43.47 -19.50
CA GLU A 913 -34.28 -43.11 -19.71
C GLU A 913 -35.10 -43.07 -18.40
N GLN A 914 -34.46 -43.01 -17.22
CA GLN A 914 -35.16 -43.02 -15.91
C GLN A 914 -34.90 -41.81 -14.99
N LEU A 915 -34.25 -40.74 -15.47
CA LEU A 915 -34.04 -39.50 -14.70
C LEU A 915 -34.46 -38.22 -15.46
N GLN A 916 -35.48 -38.32 -16.32
CA GLN A 916 -36.13 -37.17 -16.97
C GLN A 916 -37.67 -37.17 -16.87
N ALA A 917 -38.24 -37.94 -15.93
CA ALA A 917 -39.69 -38.15 -15.79
C ALA A 917 -40.25 -37.77 -14.39
N ALA A 918 -39.71 -36.71 -13.75
CA ALA A 918 -40.07 -36.31 -12.39
C ALA A 918 -40.32 -34.79 -12.22
N ALA A 919 -40.67 -34.08 -13.30
CA ALA A 919 -40.79 -32.61 -13.28
C ALA A 919 -41.92 -32.07 -14.20
N GLN A 920 -43.12 -32.67 -14.14
CA GLN A 920 -44.32 -32.08 -14.79
C GLN A 920 -45.65 -32.62 -14.23
N GLN A 921 -46.57 -31.68 -13.98
CA GLN A 921 -48.03 -31.83 -13.73
C GLN A 921 -48.51 -32.31 -12.34
N GLY A 922 -49.57 -31.62 -11.86
CA GLY A 922 -50.43 -31.98 -10.72
C GLY A 922 -50.15 -31.26 -9.39
N SER A 923 -51.00 -30.44 -8.78
CA SER A 923 -52.18 -29.59 -9.13
C SER A 923 -52.79 -29.09 -7.79
N SER A 924 -53.47 -27.94 -7.80
CA SER A 924 -54.04 -27.22 -6.62
C SER A 924 -55.11 -27.98 -5.81
N PRO A 925 -55.44 -27.52 -4.58
CA PRO A 925 -56.83 -27.10 -4.34
C PRO A 925 -57.07 -25.84 -3.45
N TYR A 926 -58.02 -24.99 -3.87
CA TYR A 926 -58.81 -23.92 -3.15
C TYR A 926 -58.08 -22.77 -2.40
N GLY A 927 -58.61 -21.53 -2.32
CA GLY A 927 -59.84 -20.95 -2.90
C GLY A 927 -59.93 -19.41 -2.70
N GLU A 928 -60.90 -18.74 -3.35
CA GLU A 928 -61.12 -17.26 -3.36
C GLU A 928 -62.07 -16.81 -2.23
N TYR A 929 -61.99 -15.60 -1.64
CA TYR A 929 -62.48 -14.27 -2.09
C TYR A 929 -62.35 -13.27 -0.89
N PRO A 930 -62.66 -11.94 -0.97
CA PRO A 930 -62.82 -11.04 -2.12
C PRO A 930 -61.90 -9.78 -2.03
N ARG A 931 -62.09 -8.82 -2.95
CA ARG A 931 -61.59 -7.42 -2.84
C ARG A 931 -62.75 -6.49 -2.48
N GLU A 932 -62.46 -5.40 -1.76
CA GLU A 932 -63.33 -4.21 -1.70
C GLU A 932 -62.68 -2.98 -2.37
N THR A 933 -63.51 -2.00 -2.71
CA THR A 933 -63.16 -0.79 -3.49
C THR A 933 -63.34 0.50 -2.67
N PRO A 934 -62.44 1.49 -2.77
CA PRO A 934 -62.71 2.84 -2.28
C PRO A 934 -63.64 3.61 -3.25
N GLY A 935 -64.80 4.03 -2.75
CA GLY A 935 -65.74 4.93 -3.44
C GLY A 935 -65.43 6.43 -3.21
N LYS A 936 -66.12 7.31 -3.93
CA LYS A 936 -65.92 8.78 -3.86
C LYS A 936 -66.82 9.47 -2.83
N SER A 937 -66.25 10.42 -2.09
CA SER A 937 -66.88 11.61 -1.47
C SER A 937 -65.81 12.38 -0.69
N ASP A 938 -65.81 13.70 -0.49
CA ASP A 938 -66.31 14.84 -1.27
C ASP A 938 -65.73 16.11 -0.62
N ALA A 939 -65.75 17.25 -1.33
CA ALA A 939 -65.68 18.64 -0.83
C ALA A 939 -64.65 19.10 0.26
N GLN A 940 -63.97 20.23 -0.06
CA GLN A 940 -63.36 21.21 0.88
C GLN A 940 -62.14 20.72 1.70
N GLY A 941 -61.17 21.57 2.12
CA GLY A 941 -61.03 23.02 1.92
C GLY A 941 -60.73 23.73 3.24
N GLY A 942 -59.48 23.70 3.72
CA GLY A 942 -59.10 24.29 5.02
C GLY A 942 -57.58 24.39 5.22
N GLU A 943 -57.15 25.53 5.74
CA GLU A 943 -55.79 26.04 5.91
C GLU A 943 -54.93 25.36 7.02
N VAL A 944 -53.61 25.63 6.98
CA VAL A 944 -52.62 25.65 8.11
C VAL A 944 -52.42 24.32 8.88
N SER A 945 -51.23 23.70 8.87
CA SER A 945 -49.92 24.30 9.24
C SER A 945 -48.72 23.64 8.55
#